data_AF-A0A1B6GKN0-F1
#
_entry.id   AF-A0A1B6GKN0-F1
#
_cell.length_a   1.000
_cell.length_b   1.000
_cell.length_c   1.000
_cell.angle_alpha   90.00
_cell.angle_beta   90.00
_cell.angle_gamma   90.00
#
_symmetry.space_group_name_H-M   'P 1'
#
loop_
_entity.id
_entity.type
_entity.pdbx_description
1 polymer ?
#
loop_
_entity_poly.entity_id
_entity_poly.type
_entity_poly.pdbx_seq_one_letter_code
_entity_poly.pdbx_strand_id
1 'polypeptide(L)'
;MSAVVTRLNQTSSKVTLVSKNSEDELVAWLKQEYLNESGNENPYDSYYVSAGVGVIFSNPADTSNLQYTLRTTKDYLQTTDDTRYGEGSGAGYSRYRGSGFLSIQAAVDQAFLYLYHNIPVPNNVFVEYLPYVASTSFDLMSNLFPVVISLGFNFVMPSLLRCIVEEKTSGTREMMRIMGMKGWVNWLNWMVYSLFVLLPVTLVVTWLLTVDLKGLGPAIVAGYFPVWIIFMLFALSFITLIFVISTIFTNGTLALIIGLIAWYVVTILLNSFFVSSPDKFSLFINLLTCLWPSIAIQWCINVISNFDKNGHPWTLSNLFDDGAGGGRVSVGLACIMMIVSMLLYSIITWYIDSVNPGPYGTAKKFTFIFQCFNRKTYDAKQSHVVGNQRNYEKPPSDTRVGIHIENLRKTFNQGKVVAVENVDLDIYEGNITALLGHNGAGKTTTMSILAGFFSPTRGKVIVNGKNIFDNMDEFRSNLGLCLQHNLLFSFFTVREHLVFYGMLKGLSKSQSEREGIELLRTLGIEEKKDDLASKLSGGMKRKLCLSIALMGDPQVLMLDEPTSGLDPESRRQVWDVLLGFRGHRTIIITTHFMEEADVLGDRIAIMDHGQVSCYGTSMFLKKLYNTGYQLNILKEEQAPVNPITRLVEQHVTSAKVKLSTPSQLSYNIKSDESPKFPALFTALETYKRELGVTEIGITCSTLEDVFLKVADNASHNIPENDDHLNNNPIIQGHSNSSGTGFLLQLRALVYKRFLTRIRTWISTLVFIIIPALMTAYTVYQIMGQNVVSEQPNLSISLSNFPGVHVAISADKQATSNLIQSIVRSGGATPDVVPADTSFNNYLGGQINDSLIKYEREMIAGFQYNSTVLLGEFSLYFLHSPAIVFNLVANILLQQLSPSSVITVSNHPIVVQMDLDICDLALQAPMKAQLFPLTMTIMTLGLMIVSMSYISYPLKERVNNSKQLQLMTGVSPLLYWFTNLLCDFIIFVITAILMISTLFIFQSHDIFSSSGYIGTLIVVFLLFGLSGISFAYLFSFFVQSSAKASVLFTLINLFTGTIASVVINLLAIDSDISNIKTFIFIFSFNPIFAGSSAFMHLFSAMYIDGTCLQCGSNCQTQDPLQFLDVGDNVKHPHGILNFIIFLAVDTVLYFGLVLMIEYGLVKRLWFIIRSTQIKMEDKNMEVDADVLLEKEHVIASSRGHSGKGTVLQVNDLGKKYNRKATAVYGVSFQVGKGECFGLLGVNGAGKTTT
;
A
#
# COMPACT_ATOMS: atom_id res chain seq x y z
N MET A 1 37.34 5.57 61.28
CA MET A 1 36.93 6.94 60.92
C MET A 1 38.07 7.96 60.99
N SER A 2 38.73 8.19 62.13
CA SER A 2 39.84 9.18 62.24
C SER A 2 40.99 8.96 61.24
N ALA A 3 41.37 7.70 61.00
CA ALA A 3 42.36 7.34 59.98
C ALA A 3 41.92 7.71 58.55
N VAL A 4 40.64 7.52 58.22
CA VAL A 4 40.06 7.87 56.91
C VAL A 4 40.08 9.39 56.70
N VAL A 5 39.74 10.18 57.73
CA VAL A 5 39.83 11.67 57.69
C VAL A 5 41.26 12.13 57.45
N THR A 6 42.21 11.52 58.14
CA THR A 6 43.62 11.88 58.04
C THR A 6 44.12 11.67 56.60
N ARG A 7 43.65 10.61 55.93
CA ARG A 7 43.96 10.33 54.52
C ARG A 7 43.21 11.24 53.54
N LEU A 8 41.93 11.54 53.77
CA LEU A 8 41.16 12.46 52.92
C LEU A 8 41.64 13.92 53.02
N ASN A 9 42.19 14.34 54.16
CA ASN A 9 42.79 15.67 54.30
C ASN A 9 44.14 15.79 53.57
N GLN A 10 44.86 14.67 53.37
CA GLN A 10 46.08 14.63 52.55
C GLN A 10 45.77 14.85 51.05
N THR A 11 44.53 14.57 50.60
CA THR A 11 44.08 14.73 49.21
C THR A 11 43.41 16.07 48.93
N SER A 12 43.59 17.09 49.78
CA SER A 12 43.06 18.47 49.62
C SER A 12 41.51 18.61 49.59
N SER A 13 40.78 17.57 50.01
CA SER A 13 39.32 17.56 50.10
C SER A 13 38.85 18.00 51.50
N LYS A 14 38.08 19.09 51.60
CA LYS A 14 37.38 19.48 52.84
C LYS A 14 36.16 18.57 53.03
N VAL A 15 36.25 17.58 53.91
CA VAL A 15 35.16 16.61 54.15
C VAL A 15 34.65 16.72 55.58
N THR A 16 33.34 16.89 55.76
CA THR A 16 32.65 16.80 57.05
C THR A 16 32.14 15.37 57.25
N LEU A 17 32.60 14.69 58.31
CA LEU A 17 32.11 13.35 58.65
C LEU A 17 30.97 13.41 59.68
N VAL A 18 29.90 12.67 59.40
CA VAL A 18 28.79 12.45 60.31
C VAL A 18 28.61 10.95 60.51
N SER A 19 28.58 10.49 61.77
CA SER A 19 28.24 9.11 62.11
C SER A 19 26.75 9.00 62.43
N LYS A 20 26.09 7.95 61.96
CA LYS A 20 24.68 7.63 62.25
C LYS A 20 24.58 6.24 62.86
N ASN A 21 23.50 5.98 63.61
CA ASN A 21 23.37 4.74 64.38
C ASN A 21 22.70 3.61 63.59
N SER A 22 21.95 3.94 62.53
CA SER A 22 21.32 2.98 61.62
C SER A 22 21.51 3.39 60.15
N GLU A 23 21.39 2.40 59.26
CA GLU A 23 21.41 2.61 57.81
C GLU A 23 20.25 3.51 57.36
N ASP A 24 19.06 3.34 57.93
CA ASP A 24 17.89 4.17 57.62
C ASP A 24 18.09 5.64 58.00
N GLU A 25 18.73 5.91 59.14
CA GLU A 25 19.09 7.27 59.57
C GLU A 25 20.15 7.91 58.65
N LEU A 26 21.10 7.10 58.17
CA LEU A 26 22.12 7.55 57.22
C LEU A 26 21.49 7.92 55.87
N VAL A 27 20.61 7.05 55.35
CA VAL A 27 19.91 7.27 54.09
C VAL A 27 18.98 8.49 54.20
N ALA A 28 18.22 8.62 55.29
CA ALA A 28 17.35 9.77 55.52
C ALA A 28 18.14 11.09 55.60
N TRP A 29 19.30 11.07 56.29
CA TRP A 29 20.17 12.25 56.38
C TRP A 29 20.81 12.61 55.04
N LEU A 30 21.31 11.63 54.28
CA LEU A 30 21.87 11.86 52.94
C LEU A 30 20.82 12.41 51.96
N LYS A 31 19.57 11.92 52.04
CA LYS A 31 18.44 12.48 51.27
C LYS A 31 18.18 13.94 51.66
N GLN A 32 18.24 14.26 52.95
CA GLN A 32 18.02 15.63 53.44
C GLN A 32 19.15 16.59 53.03
N GLU A 33 20.41 16.17 53.10
CA GLU A 33 21.53 17.01 52.65
C GLU A 33 21.53 17.21 51.14
N TYR A 34 21.20 16.16 50.38
CA TYR A 34 21.02 16.29 48.94
C TYR A 34 19.96 17.36 48.58
N LEU A 35 18.83 17.39 49.31
CA LEU A 35 17.77 18.39 49.14
C LEU A 35 18.19 19.81 49.58
N ASN A 36 19.09 19.93 50.57
CA ASN A 36 19.59 21.23 51.04
C ASN A 36 20.61 21.84 50.06
N GLU A 37 21.48 21.02 49.46
CA GLU A 37 22.47 21.48 48.47
C GLU A 37 21.84 21.80 47.12
N SER A 38 20.87 21.01 46.65
CA SER A 38 20.18 21.26 45.38
C SER A 38 19.39 22.57 45.36
N GLY A 39 19.06 23.14 46.53
CA GLY A 39 18.37 24.43 46.66
C GLY A 39 19.26 25.68 46.55
N ASN A 40 20.60 25.56 46.57
CA ASN A 40 21.49 26.72 46.77
C ASN A 40 22.59 26.94 45.70
N GLU A 41 22.82 26.00 44.77
CA GLU A 41 23.92 26.12 43.78
C GLU A 41 23.44 26.27 42.32
N ASN A 42 24.21 26.99 41.51
CA ASN A 42 24.02 27.06 40.06
C ASN A 42 24.22 25.65 39.46
N PRO A 43 23.25 25.10 38.71
CA PRO A 43 23.31 23.73 38.18
C PRO A 43 24.45 23.49 37.18
N TYR A 44 25.10 24.55 36.69
CA TYR A 44 26.19 24.46 35.71
C TYR A 44 27.58 24.17 36.31
N ASP A 45 27.83 24.46 37.60
CA ASP A 45 29.18 24.33 38.20
C ASP A 45 29.41 22.99 38.95
N SER A 46 28.37 22.18 39.18
CA SER A 46 28.39 20.99 40.06
C SER A 46 28.17 19.66 39.30
N TYR A 47 28.73 19.54 38.09
CA TYR A 47 28.36 18.49 37.13
C TYR A 47 28.69 17.05 37.58
N TYR A 48 29.59 16.86 38.55
CA TYR A 48 29.93 15.51 39.02
C TYR A 48 30.03 15.33 40.53
N VAL A 49 30.00 16.38 41.35
CA VAL A 49 30.23 16.26 42.81
C VAL A 49 28.98 15.70 43.49
N SER A 50 29.13 14.62 44.26
CA SER A 50 28.03 14.06 45.08
C SER A 50 27.79 14.93 46.32
N ALA A 51 26.53 15.13 46.71
CA ALA A 51 26.18 15.86 47.95
C ALA A 51 26.63 15.14 49.23
N GLY A 52 26.89 13.84 49.15
CA GLY A 52 27.39 13.04 50.24
C GLY A 52 27.51 11.58 49.85
N VAL A 53 28.43 10.87 50.51
CA VAL A 53 28.61 9.42 50.34
C VAL A 53 28.56 8.76 51.72
N GLY A 54 27.62 7.84 51.89
CA GLY A 54 27.52 7.01 53.09
C GLY A 54 28.40 5.77 52.99
N VAL A 55 29.04 5.39 54.09
CA VAL A 55 29.82 4.15 54.21
C VAL A 55 29.16 3.27 55.28
N ILE A 56 28.75 2.07 54.89
CA ILE A 56 28.09 1.11 55.78
C ILE A 56 28.99 -0.10 55.93
N PHE A 57 29.36 -0.45 57.16
CA PHE A 57 30.16 -1.64 57.46
C PHE A 57 29.24 -2.78 57.89
N SER A 58 29.27 -3.91 57.19
CA SER A 58 28.35 -5.03 57.45
C SER A 58 28.75 -5.84 58.68
N ASN A 59 30.05 -5.95 58.98
CA ASN A 59 30.55 -6.73 60.11
C ASN A 59 31.82 -6.10 60.72
N PRO A 60 31.70 -5.04 61.56
CA PRO A 60 32.85 -4.25 62.01
C PRO A 60 33.77 -4.96 63.02
N ALA A 61 33.38 -6.14 63.52
CA ALA A 61 34.16 -6.93 64.47
C ALA A 61 35.13 -7.91 63.80
N ASP A 62 34.94 -8.23 62.51
CA ASP A 62 35.84 -9.10 61.77
C ASP A 62 37.07 -8.30 61.30
N THR A 63 38.25 -8.70 61.77
CA THR A 63 39.53 -8.06 61.42
C THR A 63 40.19 -8.70 60.20
N SER A 64 39.65 -9.82 59.72
CA SER A 64 40.15 -10.55 58.54
C SER A 64 39.41 -10.15 57.27
N ASN A 65 38.09 -9.95 57.32
CA ASN A 65 37.28 -9.60 56.15
C ASN A 65 36.60 -8.25 56.33
N LEU A 66 37.04 -7.26 55.55
CA LEU A 66 36.40 -5.95 55.54
C LEU A 66 35.28 -5.95 54.48
N GLN A 67 34.04 -5.86 54.93
CA GLN A 67 32.88 -5.70 54.05
C GLN A 67 32.23 -4.34 54.27
N TYR A 68 32.19 -3.51 53.23
CA TYR A 68 31.50 -2.23 53.28
C TYR A 68 30.74 -1.90 52.00
N THR A 69 29.59 -1.23 52.18
CA THR A 69 28.74 -0.72 51.11
C THR A 69 28.88 0.80 51.04
N LEU A 70 29.09 1.31 49.83
CA LEU A 70 29.08 2.74 49.55
C LEU A 70 27.70 3.15 49.02
N ARG A 71 27.12 4.16 49.67
CA ARG A 71 25.81 4.75 49.39
C ARG A 71 26.02 6.14 48.79
N THR A 72 25.88 6.30 47.48
CA THR A 72 25.99 7.61 46.80
C THR A 72 24.63 8.23 46.52
N THR A 73 24.53 9.56 46.52
CA THR A 73 23.26 10.29 46.38
C THR A 73 22.84 10.65 44.93
N LYS A 74 23.73 10.53 43.94
CA LYS A 74 23.44 10.86 42.52
C LYS A 74 23.31 9.59 41.65
N ASP A 75 22.37 9.62 40.69
CA ASP A 75 21.89 8.46 39.90
C ASP A 75 22.81 8.01 38.74
N TYR A 76 24.02 8.54 38.63
CA TYR A 76 24.92 8.25 37.51
C TYR A 76 25.72 6.94 37.65
N LEU A 77 25.64 6.27 38.81
CA LEU A 77 26.29 5.00 39.15
C LEU A 77 25.30 3.83 39.15
N GLN A 78 24.51 3.72 38.07
CA GLN A 78 23.47 2.68 37.90
C GLN A 78 24.06 1.26 38.02
N THR A 79 23.37 0.39 38.74
CA THR A 79 23.73 -1.00 39.04
C THR A 79 22.83 -2.04 38.37
N THR A 80 21.99 -1.62 37.42
CA THR A 80 21.13 -2.51 36.62
C THR A 80 21.90 -3.33 35.60
N ASP A 81 21.30 -4.40 35.09
CA ASP A 81 21.92 -5.30 34.11
C ASP A 81 22.32 -4.60 32.80
N ASP A 82 21.65 -3.49 32.45
CA ASP A 82 21.94 -2.69 31.26
C ASP A 82 23.31 -1.98 31.32
N THR A 83 23.93 -1.82 32.50
CA THR A 83 25.29 -1.22 32.65
C THR A 83 26.42 -2.25 32.71
N ARG A 84 26.11 -3.55 32.60
CA ARG A 84 27.10 -4.64 32.65
C ARG A 84 27.93 -4.80 31.37
N TYR A 85 27.42 -4.37 30.22
CA TYR A 85 28.05 -4.58 28.91
C TYR A 85 28.49 -3.25 28.28
N GLY A 86 29.72 -3.21 27.76
CA GLY A 86 30.49 -2.01 27.44
C GLY A 86 30.08 -1.18 26.21
N GLU A 87 28.79 -0.99 25.95
CA GLU A 87 28.35 -0.10 24.87
C GLU A 87 28.24 1.35 25.37
N GLY A 88 29.29 2.15 25.12
CA GLY A 88 29.19 3.62 25.08
C GLY A 88 29.50 4.40 26.36
N SER A 89 30.31 3.89 27.30
CA SER A 89 30.54 4.57 28.59
C SER A 89 31.93 5.19 28.79
N GLY A 90 32.47 5.90 27.79
CA GLY A 90 33.68 6.72 27.97
C GLY A 90 33.59 7.77 29.11
N ALA A 91 32.40 7.99 29.67
CA ALA A 91 32.14 8.82 30.84
C ALA A 91 32.28 8.12 32.20
N GLY A 92 32.49 6.80 32.27
CA GLY A 92 32.42 6.03 33.53
C GLY A 92 33.44 6.46 34.58
N TYR A 93 34.70 6.65 34.17
CA TYR A 93 35.74 7.19 35.04
C TYR A 93 35.39 8.60 35.55
N SER A 94 34.89 9.48 34.69
CA SER A 94 34.51 10.84 35.08
C SER A 94 33.36 10.84 36.11
N ARG A 95 32.39 9.93 35.96
CA ARG A 95 31.28 9.73 36.91
C ARG A 95 31.77 9.22 38.27
N TYR A 96 32.59 8.17 38.28
CA TYR A 96 33.15 7.58 39.51
C TYR A 96 34.12 8.51 40.24
N ARG A 97 34.94 9.27 39.51
CA ARG A 97 35.86 10.26 40.07
C ARG A 97 35.11 11.44 40.67
N GLY A 98 34.21 12.04 39.89
CA GLY A 98 33.54 13.25 40.33
C GLY A 98 32.56 12.99 41.48
N SER A 99 31.91 11.83 41.54
CA SER A 99 31.05 11.42 42.67
C SER A 99 31.80 11.19 43.98
N GLY A 100 33.13 11.30 44.02
CA GLY A 100 33.93 11.04 45.22
C GLY A 100 34.01 9.57 45.63
N PHE A 101 33.34 8.66 44.91
CA PHE A 101 33.29 7.23 45.18
C PHE A 101 34.71 6.63 45.29
N LEU A 102 35.55 6.86 44.27
CA LEU A 102 36.91 6.31 44.21
C LEU A 102 37.80 6.85 45.34
N SER A 103 37.65 8.13 45.68
CA SER A 103 38.44 8.78 46.74
C SER A 103 38.13 8.18 48.11
N ILE A 104 36.85 7.90 48.38
CA ILE A 104 36.41 7.31 49.65
C ILE A 104 36.77 5.83 49.71
N GLN A 105 36.57 5.09 48.63
CA GLN A 105 37.01 3.70 48.52
C GLN A 105 38.51 3.57 48.84
N ALA A 106 39.35 4.38 48.16
CA ALA A 106 40.79 4.40 48.41
C ALA A 106 41.13 4.76 49.86
N ALA A 107 40.47 5.75 50.46
CA ALA A 107 40.75 6.17 51.84
C ALA A 107 40.33 5.10 52.88
N VAL A 108 39.23 4.38 52.67
CA VAL A 108 38.77 3.29 53.53
C VAL A 108 39.71 2.08 53.41
N ASP A 109 40.05 1.68 52.19
CA ASP A 109 40.95 0.55 51.93
C ASP A 109 42.34 0.81 52.52
N GLN A 110 42.91 2.00 52.29
CA GLN A 110 44.20 2.40 52.86
C GLN A 110 44.18 2.46 54.39
N ALA A 111 43.08 2.94 54.99
CA ALA A 111 42.94 2.98 56.43
C ALA A 111 42.90 1.57 57.03
N PHE A 112 42.24 0.62 56.38
CA PHE A 112 42.19 -0.78 56.82
C PHE A 112 43.56 -1.47 56.71
N LEU A 113 44.23 -1.32 55.56
CA LEU A 113 45.59 -1.81 55.32
C LEU A 113 46.58 -1.31 56.38
N TYR A 114 46.48 -0.03 56.74
CA TYR A 114 47.36 0.58 57.73
C TYR A 114 47.03 0.18 59.18
N LEU A 115 45.75 0.20 59.57
CA LEU A 115 45.34 0.02 60.98
C LEU A 115 45.42 -1.44 61.46
N TYR A 116 45.02 -2.41 60.63
CA TYR A 116 44.91 -3.81 61.04
C TYR A 116 46.10 -4.67 60.60
N HIS A 117 46.76 -4.28 59.50
CA HIS A 117 47.85 -5.06 58.91
C HIS A 117 49.20 -4.32 58.89
N ASN A 118 49.27 -3.06 59.35
CA ASN A 118 50.47 -2.21 59.34
C ASN A 118 51.13 -2.10 57.94
N ILE A 119 50.33 -2.10 56.88
CA ILE A 119 50.80 -1.97 55.50
C ILE A 119 50.73 -0.50 55.08
N PRO A 120 51.84 0.26 55.02
CA PRO A 120 51.84 1.57 54.40
C PRO A 120 51.71 1.40 52.88
N VAL A 121 50.70 2.03 52.26
CA VAL A 121 50.61 2.04 50.79
C VAL A 121 51.79 2.83 50.22
N PRO A 122 52.66 2.21 49.40
CA PRO A 122 53.84 2.87 48.86
C PRO A 122 53.45 3.89 47.78
N ASN A 123 54.28 4.94 47.60
CA ASN A 123 54.10 5.97 46.56
C ASN A 123 54.18 5.44 45.11
N ASN A 124 54.36 4.13 44.93
CA ASN A 124 54.59 3.46 43.65
C ASN A 124 53.36 2.66 43.16
N VAL A 125 52.17 2.98 43.66
CA VAL A 125 50.90 2.38 43.22
C VAL A 125 50.15 3.38 42.37
N PHE A 126 49.90 3.05 41.10
CA PHE A 126 49.22 3.93 40.15
C PHE A 126 47.99 3.22 39.57
N VAL A 127 46.96 4.01 39.26
CA VAL A 127 45.77 3.53 38.55
C VAL A 127 45.55 4.40 37.31
N GLU A 128 45.62 3.79 36.13
CA GLU A 128 45.50 4.44 34.83
C GLU A 128 44.42 3.77 33.96
N TYR A 129 44.15 4.28 32.76
CA TYR A 129 43.20 3.67 31.85
C TYR A 129 43.91 2.86 30.77
N LEU A 130 43.28 1.77 30.33
CA LEU A 130 43.72 0.97 29.21
C LEU A 130 43.69 1.76 27.88
N PRO A 131 44.55 1.44 26.90
CA PRO A 131 44.50 2.06 25.58
C PRO A 131 43.11 1.91 24.97
N TYR A 132 42.54 3.02 24.49
CA TYR A 132 41.20 3.05 23.88
C TYR A 132 41.25 3.74 22.52
N VAL A 133 40.32 3.37 21.64
CA VAL A 133 40.14 4.02 20.35
C VAL A 133 38.98 5.00 20.48
N ALA A 134 39.22 6.29 20.19
CA ALA A 134 38.17 7.29 20.24
C ALA A 134 37.12 6.99 19.15
N SER A 135 35.85 6.88 19.55
CA SER A 135 34.75 6.69 18.60
C SER A 135 34.62 7.92 17.71
N THR A 136 34.62 7.72 16.40
CA THR A 136 34.44 8.79 15.42
C THR A 136 32.94 8.96 15.12
N SER A 137 32.53 10.14 14.66
CA SER A 137 31.14 10.42 14.22
C SER A 137 30.63 9.47 13.13
N PHE A 138 31.52 8.72 12.47
CA PHE A 138 31.20 7.66 11.51
C PHE A 138 30.41 6.49 12.11
N ASP A 139 30.52 6.22 13.42
CA ASP A 139 29.78 5.11 14.07
C ASP A 139 28.26 5.33 14.13
N LEU A 140 27.82 6.60 14.20
CA LEU A 140 26.40 6.91 14.14
C LEU A 140 25.86 6.71 12.72
N MET A 141 26.69 7.03 11.72
CA MET A 141 26.36 6.89 10.30
C MET A 141 26.25 5.40 9.89
N SER A 142 27.11 4.53 10.44
CA SER A 142 27.11 3.10 10.14
C SER A 142 25.86 2.38 10.67
N ASN A 143 25.30 2.82 11.80
CA ASN A 143 24.03 2.30 12.33
C ASN A 143 22.78 2.76 11.55
N LEU A 144 22.85 3.93 10.90
CA LEU A 144 21.72 4.50 10.13
C LEU A 144 21.68 4.00 8.68
N PHE A 145 22.83 3.65 8.14
CA PHE A 145 22.99 3.21 6.76
C PHE A 145 22.10 2.03 6.33
N PRO A 146 21.94 0.96 7.13
CA PRO A 146 21.09 -0.18 6.76
C PRO A 146 19.61 0.21 6.65
N VAL A 147 19.14 1.11 7.52
CA VAL A 147 17.77 1.60 7.53
C VAL A 147 17.51 2.38 6.24
N VAL A 148 18.41 3.30 5.87
CA VAL A 148 18.27 4.10 4.64
C VAL A 148 18.25 3.22 3.38
N ILE A 149 19.14 2.23 3.30
CA ILE A 149 19.19 1.30 2.15
C ILE A 149 17.90 0.48 2.07
N SER A 150 17.42 -0.04 3.19
CA SER A 150 16.15 -0.78 3.27
C SER A 150 14.95 0.07 2.81
N LEU A 151 14.92 1.36 3.18
CA LEU A 151 13.91 2.31 2.70
C LEU A 151 14.01 2.55 1.19
N GLY A 152 15.22 2.54 0.62
CA GLY A 152 15.46 2.71 -0.82
C GLY A 152 14.88 1.60 -1.70
N PHE A 153 14.82 0.36 -1.24
CA PHE A 153 14.20 -0.72 -2.03
C PHE A 153 12.66 -0.67 -2.01
N ASN A 154 12.07 0.02 -1.04
CA ASN A 154 10.62 0.17 -0.92
C ASN A 154 10.01 0.94 -2.10
N PHE A 155 10.78 1.76 -2.82
CA PHE A 155 10.29 2.50 -3.98
C PHE A 155 9.72 1.60 -5.10
N VAL A 156 10.21 0.37 -5.23
CA VAL A 156 9.78 -0.56 -6.29
C VAL A 156 8.49 -1.29 -5.91
N MET A 157 8.22 -1.47 -4.61
CA MET A 157 7.09 -2.26 -4.11
C MET A 157 5.71 -1.73 -4.57
N PRO A 158 5.37 -0.42 -4.43
CA PRO A 158 4.08 0.11 -4.86
C PRO A 158 3.75 -0.14 -6.33
N SER A 159 4.77 -0.06 -7.20
CA SER A 159 4.62 -0.25 -8.64
C SER A 159 4.29 -1.71 -8.96
N LEU A 160 5.11 -2.64 -8.46
CA LEU A 160 4.94 -4.08 -8.70
C LEU A 160 3.64 -4.62 -8.09
N LEU A 161 3.39 -4.31 -6.81
CA LEU A 161 2.21 -4.78 -6.09
C LEU A 161 0.92 -4.38 -6.81
N ARG A 162 0.89 -3.15 -7.32
CA ARG A 162 -0.26 -2.61 -8.04
C ARG A 162 -0.47 -3.29 -9.40
N CYS A 163 0.58 -3.49 -10.21
CA CYS A 163 0.43 -4.15 -11.51
C CYS A 163 -0.12 -5.58 -11.36
N ILE A 164 0.36 -6.33 -10.38
CA ILE A 164 -0.09 -7.70 -10.10
C ILE A 164 -1.58 -7.71 -9.68
N VAL A 165 -1.98 -6.81 -8.77
CA VAL A 165 -3.37 -6.73 -8.31
C VAL A 165 -4.30 -6.20 -9.40
N GLU A 166 -3.87 -5.27 -10.24
CA GLU A 166 -4.64 -4.80 -11.39
C GLU A 166 -4.85 -5.90 -12.44
N GLU A 167 -3.84 -6.73 -12.71
CA GLU A 167 -3.98 -7.89 -13.60
C GLU A 167 -5.00 -8.90 -13.03
N LYS A 168 -4.90 -9.20 -11.72
CA LYS A 168 -5.85 -10.06 -11.00
C LYS A 168 -7.29 -9.54 -11.06
N THR A 169 -7.47 -8.23 -10.87
CA THR A 169 -8.81 -7.60 -10.79
C THR A 169 -9.41 -7.30 -12.14
N SER A 170 -8.60 -7.08 -13.19
CA SER A 170 -9.09 -6.88 -14.55
C SER A 170 -9.68 -8.15 -15.17
N GLY A 171 -9.40 -9.34 -14.63
CA GLY A 171 -9.83 -10.61 -15.20
C GLY A 171 -8.96 -11.09 -16.37
N THR A 172 -7.98 -10.29 -16.82
CA THR A 172 -7.02 -10.67 -17.88
C THR A 172 -6.22 -11.91 -17.52
N ARG A 173 -5.85 -12.05 -16.24
CA ARG A 173 -5.19 -13.25 -15.72
C ARG A 173 -6.00 -14.54 -15.90
N GLU A 174 -7.30 -14.50 -15.61
CA GLU A 174 -8.18 -15.66 -15.77
C GLU A 174 -8.46 -15.94 -17.25
N MET A 175 -8.55 -14.90 -18.08
CA MET A 175 -8.61 -15.03 -19.53
C MET A 175 -7.36 -15.77 -20.08
N MET A 176 -6.16 -15.43 -19.61
CA MET A 176 -4.93 -16.16 -19.99
C MET A 176 -4.95 -17.61 -19.52
N ARG A 177 -5.48 -17.91 -18.32
CA ARG A 177 -5.66 -19.28 -17.83
C ARG A 177 -6.63 -20.09 -18.68
N ILE A 178 -7.76 -19.48 -19.09
CA ILE A 178 -8.75 -20.11 -19.98
C ILE A 178 -8.15 -20.38 -21.35
N MET A 179 -7.26 -19.51 -21.83
CA MET A 179 -6.55 -19.68 -23.10
C MET A 179 -5.37 -20.67 -23.03
N GLY A 180 -5.18 -21.38 -21.90
CA GLY A 180 -4.22 -22.48 -21.77
C GLY A 180 -2.98 -22.18 -20.90
N MET A 181 -2.87 -20.99 -20.31
CA MET A 181 -1.74 -20.66 -19.43
C MET A 181 -1.86 -21.34 -18.06
N LYS A 182 -0.85 -22.12 -17.67
CA LYS A 182 -0.76 -22.69 -16.31
C LYS A 182 -0.52 -21.59 -15.26
N GLY A 183 -1.18 -21.70 -14.11
CA GLY A 183 -1.12 -20.68 -13.06
C GLY A 183 0.28 -20.35 -12.52
N TRP A 184 1.18 -21.34 -12.43
CA TRP A 184 2.57 -21.14 -11.95
C TRP A 184 3.44 -20.40 -12.97
N VAL A 185 3.14 -20.51 -14.26
CA VAL A 185 3.87 -19.81 -15.34
C VAL A 185 3.68 -18.30 -15.21
N ASN A 186 2.49 -17.84 -14.82
CA ASN A 186 2.25 -16.41 -14.60
C ASN A 186 3.11 -15.84 -13.46
N TRP A 187 3.22 -16.58 -12.34
CA TRP A 187 4.05 -16.16 -11.21
C TRP A 187 5.54 -16.18 -11.56
N LEU A 188 5.99 -17.16 -12.35
CA LEU A 188 7.36 -17.19 -12.86
C LEU A 188 7.65 -16.02 -13.80
N ASN A 189 6.70 -15.67 -14.69
CA ASN A 189 6.83 -14.49 -15.54
C ASN A 189 6.97 -13.19 -14.71
N TRP A 190 6.14 -13.03 -13.67
CA TRP A 190 6.26 -11.91 -12.74
C TRP A 190 7.58 -11.91 -11.96
N MET A 191 8.08 -13.08 -11.56
CA MET A 191 9.39 -13.21 -10.90
C MET A 191 10.51 -12.71 -11.81
N VAL A 192 10.56 -13.20 -13.05
CA VAL A 192 11.58 -12.83 -14.03
C VAL A 192 11.51 -11.34 -14.38
N TYR A 193 10.31 -10.81 -14.61
CA TYR A 193 10.12 -9.39 -14.88
C TYR A 193 10.60 -8.53 -13.70
N SER A 194 10.22 -8.89 -12.47
CA SER A 194 10.59 -8.13 -11.28
C SER A 194 12.09 -8.19 -11.00
N LEU A 195 12.73 -9.34 -11.23
CA LEU A 195 14.19 -9.50 -11.14
C LEU A 195 14.90 -8.59 -12.16
N PHE A 196 14.41 -8.55 -13.40
CA PHE A 196 14.99 -7.72 -14.45
C PHE A 196 14.94 -6.21 -14.09
N VAL A 197 13.86 -5.77 -13.44
CA VAL A 197 13.71 -4.39 -12.95
C VAL A 197 14.66 -4.10 -11.78
N LEU A 198 14.89 -5.06 -10.87
CA LEU A 198 15.72 -4.87 -9.67
C LEU A 198 17.22 -5.09 -9.90
N LEU A 199 17.62 -5.82 -10.94
CA LEU A 199 19.03 -6.15 -11.21
C LEU A 199 19.93 -4.90 -11.40
N PRO A 200 19.55 -3.88 -12.19
CA PRO A 200 20.33 -2.65 -12.27
C PRO A 200 20.42 -1.92 -10.93
N VAL A 201 19.36 -1.96 -10.12
CA VAL A 201 19.33 -1.32 -8.80
C VAL A 201 20.32 -1.99 -7.85
N THR A 202 20.36 -3.33 -7.80
CA THR A 202 21.33 -4.04 -6.94
C THR A 202 22.77 -3.82 -7.39
N LEU A 203 23.03 -3.73 -8.71
CA LEU A 203 24.37 -3.41 -9.24
C LEU A 203 24.82 -1.98 -8.90
N VAL A 204 23.93 -0.99 -9.05
CA VAL A 204 24.25 0.41 -8.74
C VAL A 204 24.43 0.63 -7.25
N VAL A 205 23.56 0.05 -6.42
CA VAL A 205 23.70 0.14 -4.96
C VAL A 205 25.03 -0.48 -4.54
N THR A 206 25.35 -1.70 -4.96
CA THR A 206 26.63 -2.34 -4.63
C THR A 206 27.84 -1.55 -5.09
N TRP A 207 27.77 -0.93 -6.27
CA TRP A 207 28.82 -0.05 -6.77
C TRP A 207 28.99 1.19 -5.88
N LEU A 208 27.90 1.87 -5.51
CA LEU A 208 27.93 3.04 -4.63
C LEU A 208 28.48 2.72 -3.24
N LEU A 209 28.25 1.51 -2.73
CA LEU A 209 28.68 1.11 -1.39
C LEU A 209 30.16 0.72 -1.29
N THR A 210 30.70 0.13 -2.36
CA THR A 210 32.04 -0.48 -2.34
C THR A 210 33.10 0.36 -3.03
N VAL A 211 32.70 1.38 -3.81
CA VAL A 211 33.64 2.27 -4.51
C VAL A 211 33.81 3.56 -3.72
N ASP A 212 35.07 3.93 -3.47
CA ASP A 212 35.43 5.21 -2.89
C ASP A 212 35.12 6.35 -3.89
N LEU A 213 34.13 7.19 -3.52
CA LEU A 213 33.78 8.38 -4.25
C LEU A 213 34.41 9.59 -3.54
N LYS A 214 35.47 10.15 -4.17
CA LYS A 214 36.17 11.39 -3.77
C LYS A 214 37.21 11.26 -2.63
N GLY A 215 37.74 10.07 -2.37
CA GLY A 215 38.85 9.89 -1.42
C GLY A 215 38.41 9.94 0.04
N LEU A 216 37.13 9.66 0.30
CA LEU A 216 36.52 9.54 1.63
C LEU A 216 36.52 8.09 2.14
N GLY A 217 37.04 7.15 1.35
CA GLY A 217 36.96 5.71 1.59
C GLY A 217 35.65 5.09 1.07
N PRO A 218 35.61 3.77 0.82
CA PRO A 218 34.37 3.07 0.52
C PRO A 218 33.47 3.05 1.76
N ALA A 219 32.16 3.19 1.58
CA ALA A 219 31.20 3.16 2.69
C ALA A 219 31.16 1.79 3.40
N ILE A 220 31.52 0.72 2.68
CA ILE A 220 31.66 -0.62 3.21
C ILE A 220 32.97 -1.21 2.68
N VAL A 221 33.88 -1.57 3.59
CA VAL A 221 35.14 -2.25 3.25
C VAL A 221 34.89 -3.75 3.03
N ALA A 222 34.40 -4.11 1.83
CA ALA A 222 34.11 -5.49 1.44
C ALA A 222 34.29 -5.72 -0.06
N GLY A 223 34.47 -6.99 -0.44
CA GLY A 223 34.51 -7.37 -1.86
C GLY A 223 33.19 -7.11 -2.59
N TYR A 224 33.25 -6.54 -3.80
CA TYR A 224 32.08 -6.22 -4.63
C TYR A 224 31.13 -7.42 -4.87
N PHE A 225 31.70 -8.56 -5.28
CA PHE A 225 30.92 -9.72 -5.72
C PHE A 225 30.12 -10.40 -4.57
N PRO A 226 30.69 -10.66 -3.39
CA PRO A 226 29.94 -11.15 -2.23
C PRO A 226 28.80 -10.22 -1.80
N VAL A 227 29.05 -8.91 -1.74
CA VAL A 227 28.01 -7.91 -1.38
C VAL A 227 26.88 -7.91 -2.40
N TRP A 228 27.20 -8.02 -3.69
CA TRP A 228 26.19 -8.13 -4.75
C TRP A 228 25.30 -9.37 -4.60
N ILE A 229 25.85 -10.53 -4.22
CA ILE A 229 25.05 -11.74 -3.95
C ILE A 229 24.05 -11.51 -2.82
N ILE A 230 24.46 -10.84 -1.74
CA ILE A 230 23.57 -10.52 -0.61
C ILE A 230 22.39 -9.66 -1.08
N PHE A 231 22.66 -8.60 -1.86
CA PHE A 231 21.60 -7.73 -2.41
C PHE A 231 20.70 -8.44 -3.43
N MET A 232 21.24 -9.39 -4.20
CA MET A 232 20.44 -10.21 -5.12
C MET A 232 19.51 -11.17 -4.38
N LEU A 233 19.99 -11.83 -3.31
CA LEU A 233 19.15 -12.66 -2.44
C LEU A 233 18.07 -11.82 -1.74
N PHE A 234 18.43 -10.60 -1.34
CA PHE A 234 17.48 -9.64 -0.75
C PHE A 234 16.38 -9.27 -1.74
N ALA A 235 16.74 -8.93 -2.98
CA ALA A 235 15.77 -8.62 -4.02
C ALA A 235 14.81 -9.79 -4.28
N LEU A 236 15.31 -11.03 -4.34
CA LEU A 236 14.48 -12.23 -4.53
C LEU A 236 13.49 -12.46 -3.38
N SER A 237 13.97 -12.39 -2.13
CA SER A 237 13.13 -12.52 -0.94
C SER A 237 12.10 -11.38 -0.82
N PHE A 238 12.49 -10.17 -1.22
CA PHE A 238 11.59 -9.02 -1.28
C PHE A 238 10.48 -9.20 -2.34
N ILE A 239 10.81 -9.71 -3.53
CA ILE A 239 9.82 -9.99 -4.58
C ILE A 239 8.79 -11.03 -4.11
N THR A 240 9.22 -12.13 -3.48
CA THR A 240 8.29 -13.16 -3.00
C THR A 240 7.38 -12.64 -1.89
N LEU A 241 7.87 -11.74 -1.02
CA LEU A 241 7.03 -11.06 -0.03
C LEU A 241 5.96 -10.20 -0.72
N ILE A 242 6.31 -9.44 -1.76
CA ILE A 242 5.36 -8.65 -2.55
C ILE A 242 4.27 -9.56 -3.15
N PHE A 243 4.63 -10.75 -3.63
CA PHE A 243 3.66 -11.71 -4.15
C PHE A 243 2.67 -12.17 -3.09
N VAL A 244 3.13 -12.51 -1.88
CA VAL A 244 2.24 -12.85 -0.76
C VAL A 244 1.25 -11.72 -0.49
N ILE A 245 1.74 -10.48 -0.33
CA ILE A 245 0.89 -9.32 -0.08
C ILE A 245 -0.11 -9.12 -1.23
N SER A 246 0.30 -9.29 -2.49
CA SER A 246 -0.56 -9.11 -3.67
C SER A 246 -1.74 -10.10 -3.70
N THR A 247 -1.56 -11.33 -3.21
CA THR A 247 -2.59 -12.37 -3.27
C THR A 247 -3.75 -12.12 -2.31
N ILE A 248 -3.51 -11.39 -1.22
CA ILE A 248 -4.51 -11.12 -0.17
C ILE A 248 -5.54 -10.08 -0.63
N PHE A 249 -5.11 -9.10 -1.43
CA PHE A 249 -5.96 -7.95 -1.78
C PHE A 249 -6.68 -8.12 -3.12
N THR A 250 -7.90 -7.56 -3.18
CA THR A 250 -8.74 -7.46 -4.38
C THR A 250 -8.83 -6.04 -4.94
N ASN A 251 -8.15 -5.07 -4.33
CA ASN A 251 -8.13 -3.69 -4.81
C ASN A 251 -6.68 -3.17 -4.77
N GLY A 252 -6.17 -2.76 -5.93
CA GLY A 252 -4.78 -2.32 -6.08
C GLY A 252 -4.41 -1.11 -5.23
N THR A 253 -5.35 -0.18 -4.99
CA THR A 253 -5.07 0.98 -4.13
C THR A 253 -4.93 0.60 -2.66
N LEU A 254 -5.78 -0.31 -2.17
CA LEU A 254 -5.70 -0.77 -0.78
C LEU A 254 -4.46 -1.63 -0.54
N ALA A 255 -4.13 -2.48 -1.52
CA ALA A 255 -2.93 -3.32 -1.49
C ALA A 255 -1.68 -2.47 -1.31
N LEU A 256 -1.52 -1.42 -2.13
CA LEU A 256 -0.41 -0.49 -2.06
C LEU A 256 -0.24 0.11 -0.66
N ILE A 257 -1.33 0.65 -0.12
CA ILE A 257 -1.29 1.42 1.12
C ILE A 257 -0.96 0.52 2.29
N ILE A 258 -1.71 -0.58 2.43
CA ILE A 258 -1.52 -1.53 3.52
C ILE A 258 -0.16 -2.23 3.39
N GLY A 259 0.27 -2.55 2.16
CA GLY A 259 1.59 -3.13 1.90
C GLY A 259 2.74 -2.23 2.34
N LEU A 260 2.71 -0.94 1.97
CA LEU A 260 3.71 0.05 2.39
C LEU A 260 3.76 0.20 3.92
N ILE A 261 2.60 0.29 4.55
CA ILE A 261 2.50 0.46 6.01
C ILE A 261 3.02 -0.77 6.73
N ALA A 262 2.58 -1.97 6.31
CA ALA A 262 3.07 -3.21 6.87
C ALA A 262 4.59 -3.29 6.77
N TRP A 263 5.17 -2.85 5.64
CA TRP A 263 6.62 -2.78 5.49
C TRP A 263 7.31 -1.86 6.50
N TYR A 264 6.89 -0.60 6.61
CA TYR A 264 7.52 0.35 7.51
C TYR A 264 7.33 -0.04 8.98
N VAL A 265 6.11 -0.36 9.40
CA VAL A 265 5.79 -0.66 10.79
C VAL A 265 6.54 -1.91 11.25
N VAL A 266 6.52 -2.99 10.47
CA VAL A 266 7.20 -4.24 10.85
C VAL A 266 8.72 -4.04 10.88
N THR A 267 9.29 -3.36 9.88
CA THR A 267 10.74 -3.09 9.85
C THR A 267 11.19 -2.27 11.06
N ILE A 268 10.47 -1.21 11.40
CA ILE A 268 10.83 -0.33 12.51
C ILE A 268 10.67 -1.06 13.85
N LEU A 269 9.56 -1.75 14.07
CA LEU A 269 9.34 -2.50 15.32
C LEU A 269 10.41 -3.56 15.52
N LEU A 270 10.69 -4.37 14.49
CA LEU A 270 11.69 -5.43 14.61
C LEU A 270 13.11 -4.86 14.82
N ASN A 271 13.46 -3.76 14.15
CA ASN A 271 14.75 -3.11 14.33
C ASN A 271 14.94 -2.56 15.75
N SER A 272 13.96 -1.80 16.25
CA SER A 272 14.04 -1.17 17.57
C SER A 272 14.13 -2.19 18.71
N PHE A 273 13.47 -3.34 18.60
CA PHE A 273 13.47 -4.35 19.66
C PHE A 273 14.62 -5.36 19.55
N PHE A 274 14.92 -5.88 18.36
CA PHE A 274 15.83 -7.02 18.22
C PHE A 274 17.23 -6.61 17.77
N VAL A 275 17.34 -5.76 16.76
CA VAL A 275 18.64 -5.38 16.18
C VAL A 275 19.39 -4.43 17.11
N SER A 276 18.67 -3.52 17.77
CA SER A 276 19.27 -2.54 18.70
C SER A 276 19.71 -3.16 20.04
N SER A 277 19.28 -4.38 20.36
CA SER A 277 19.70 -5.10 21.57
C SER A 277 19.90 -6.60 21.28
N PRO A 278 20.94 -6.97 20.50
CA PRO A 278 21.15 -8.35 20.02
C PRO A 278 21.23 -9.37 21.14
N ASP A 279 21.88 -8.98 22.25
CA ASP A 279 22.36 -9.90 23.29
C ASP A 279 21.27 -10.25 24.31
N LYS A 280 20.14 -9.54 24.28
CA LYS A 280 18.96 -9.84 25.13
C LYS A 280 18.21 -11.08 24.66
N PHE A 281 18.39 -11.50 23.41
CA PHE A 281 17.59 -12.56 22.77
C PHE A 281 18.45 -13.73 22.30
N SER A 282 17.87 -14.92 22.29
CA SER A 282 18.55 -16.11 21.77
C SER A 282 18.74 -16.04 20.25
N LEU A 283 19.80 -16.69 19.74
CA LEU A 283 20.10 -16.77 18.31
C LEU A 283 18.88 -17.25 17.48
N PHE A 284 18.07 -18.17 18.01
CA PHE A 284 16.87 -18.65 17.32
C PHE A 284 15.83 -17.53 17.08
N ILE A 285 15.59 -16.69 18.09
CA ILE A 285 14.65 -15.56 17.98
C ILE A 285 15.18 -14.55 16.97
N ASN A 286 16.48 -14.22 17.06
CA ASN A 286 17.13 -13.30 16.11
C ASN A 286 17.07 -13.85 14.67
N LEU A 287 17.23 -15.16 14.45
CA LEU A 287 17.04 -15.78 13.13
C LEU A 287 15.60 -15.71 12.63
N LEU A 288 14.60 -15.86 13.50
CA LEU A 288 13.20 -15.75 13.11
C LEU A 288 12.89 -14.35 12.56
N THR A 289 13.50 -13.30 13.13
CA THR A 289 13.33 -11.93 12.62
C THR A 289 13.87 -11.76 11.19
N CYS A 290 14.87 -12.56 10.79
CA CYS A 290 15.44 -12.55 9.45
C CYS A 290 14.50 -13.12 8.37
N LEU A 291 13.36 -13.71 8.75
CA LEU A 291 12.29 -14.01 7.78
C LEU A 291 11.77 -12.74 7.11
N TRP A 292 11.82 -11.61 7.82
CA TRP A 292 11.49 -10.31 7.26
C TRP A 292 12.70 -9.75 6.50
N PRO A 293 12.63 -9.54 5.17
CA PRO A 293 13.81 -9.32 4.34
C PRO A 293 14.63 -8.09 4.73
N SER A 294 13.98 -7.01 5.20
CA SER A 294 14.67 -5.78 5.62
C SER A 294 15.53 -5.96 6.87
N ILE A 295 15.15 -6.88 7.76
CA ILE A 295 15.93 -7.18 8.97
C ILE A 295 17.14 -8.04 8.61
N ALA A 296 16.97 -9.00 7.68
CA ALA A 296 18.09 -9.82 7.22
C ALA A 296 19.23 -8.99 6.59
N ILE A 297 18.91 -8.03 5.71
CA ILE A 297 19.92 -7.13 5.13
C ILE A 297 20.56 -6.23 6.20
N GLN A 298 19.79 -5.83 7.21
CA GLN A 298 20.31 -5.02 8.31
C GLN A 298 21.33 -5.78 9.16
N TRP A 299 21.06 -7.04 9.51
CA TRP A 299 22.05 -7.92 10.14
C TRP A 299 23.31 -8.07 9.27
N CYS A 300 23.16 -8.27 7.96
CA CYS A 300 24.31 -8.39 7.06
C CYS A 300 25.20 -7.13 7.09
N ILE A 301 24.61 -5.93 6.98
CA ILE A 301 25.38 -4.68 6.97
C ILE A 301 26.04 -4.44 8.34
N ASN A 302 25.32 -4.71 9.45
CA ASN A 302 25.89 -4.57 10.79
C ASN A 302 27.11 -5.49 11.00
N VAL A 303 27.03 -6.75 10.55
CA VAL A 303 28.17 -7.67 10.64
C VAL A 303 29.34 -7.18 9.77
N ILE A 304 29.08 -6.71 8.55
CA ILE A 304 30.16 -6.17 7.71
C ILE A 304 30.81 -4.93 8.34
N SER A 305 30.01 -4.06 8.97
CA SER A 305 30.54 -2.91 9.71
C SER A 305 31.36 -3.33 10.92
N ASN A 306 31.03 -4.44 11.59
CA ASN A 306 31.85 -4.98 12.67
C ASN A 306 33.25 -5.42 12.19
N PHE A 307 33.34 -6.01 11.00
CA PHE A 307 34.64 -6.35 10.40
C PHE A 307 35.46 -5.11 10.05
N ASP A 308 34.81 -4.06 9.56
CA ASP A 308 35.45 -2.76 9.31
C ASP A 308 36.02 -2.14 10.60
N LYS A 309 35.25 -2.20 11.70
CA LYS A 309 35.71 -1.78 13.04
C LYS A 309 36.93 -2.56 13.52
N ASN A 310 37.03 -3.85 13.19
CA ASN A 310 38.19 -4.67 13.50
C ASN A 310 39.39 -4.41 12.55
N GLY A 311 39.27 -3.52 11.56
CA GLY A 311 40.36 -3.19 10.63
C GLY A 311 40.62 -4.26 9.56
N HIS A 312 39.67 -5.18 9.33
CA HIS A 312 39.80 -6.25 8.35
C HIS A 312 38.63 -6.24 7.34
N PRO A 313 38.89 -6.27 6.02
CA PRO A 313 37.83 -6.31 5.03
C PRO A 313 37.00 -7.59 5.16
N TRP A 314 35.67 -7.48 5.06
CA TRP A 314 34.83 -8.67 5.04
C TRP A 314 34.99 -9.45 3.73
N THR A 315 35.24 -10.76 3.85
CA THR A 315 35.43 -11.70 2.72
C THR A 315 34.62 -12.98 2.90
N LEU A 316 34.47 -13.76 1.82
CA LEU A 316 33.63 -14.96 1.81
C LEU A 316 34.11 -16.07 2.77
N SER A 317 35.38 -16.08 3.17
CA SER A 317 35.88 -17.03 4.18
C SER A 317 35.23 -16.80 5.54
N ASN A 318 34.81 -15.57 5.84
CA ASN A 318 34.24 -15.17 7.11
C ASN A 318 32.70 -15.15 7.07
N LEU A 319 32.10 -15.93 6.16
CA LEU A 319 30.66 -15.92 5.92
C LEU A 319 29.84 -16.32 7.16
N PHE A 320 30.32 -17.29 7.94
CA PHE A 320 29.62 -17.78 9.14
C PHE A 320 30.12 -17.15 10.45
N ASP A 321 31.07 -16.24 10.36
CA ASP A 321 31.60 -15.49 11.48
C ASP A 321 30.75 -14.22 11.70
N ASP A 322 30.49 -13.89 12.96
CA ASP A 322 29.70 -12.70 13.36
C ASP A 322 30.58 -11.45 13.56
N GLY A 323 31.91 -11.61 13.60
CA GLY A 323 32.88 -10.53 13.71
C GLY A 323 32.85 -9.76 15.04
N ALA A 324 31.94 -10.10 15.95
CA ALA A 324 31.72 -9.42 17.22
C ALA A 324 31.91 -10.34 18.43
N GLY A 325 31.89 -11.66 18.23
CA GLY A 325 31.83 -12.64 19.32
C GLY A 325 30.46 -12.64 20.01
N GLY A 326 30.02 -13.81 20.47
CA GLY A 326 28.77 -13.97 21.25
C GLY A 326 27.64 -14.72 20.57
N GLY A 327 27.84 -15.29 19.37
CA GLY A 327 26.82 -16.13 18.72
C GLY A 327 25.66 -15.32 18.16
N ARG A 328 25.98 -14.19 17.51
CA ARG A 328 25.01 -13.34 16.83
C ARG A 328 24.68 -13.90 15.43
N VAL A 329 23.74 -13.27 14.74
CA VAL A 329 23.39 -13.67 13.37
C VAL A 329 24.54 -13.29 12.43
N SER A 330 25.24 -14.29 11.90
CA SER A 330 26.25 -14.11 10.85
C SER A 330 25.61 -13.93 9.47
N VAL A 331 26.37 -13.36 8.53
CA VAL A 331 25.91 -13.09 7.15
C VAL A 331 25.41 -14.37 6.47
N GLY A 332 26.11 -15.50 6.67
CA GLY A 332 25.76 -16.79 6.12
C GLY A 332 24.40 -17.31 6.63
N LEU A 333 24.16 -17.19 7.94
CA LEU A 333 22.88 -17.57 8.53
C LEU A 333 21.74 -16.68 8.03
N ALA A 334 21.97 -15.36 7.92
CA ALA A 334 20.99 -14.44 7.34
C ALA A 334 20.67 -14.80 5.87
N CYS A 335 21.67 -15.12 5.05
CA CYS A 335 21.47 -15.55 3.66
C CYS A 335 20.65 -16.86 3.57
N ILE A 336 20.92 -17.83 4.45
CA ILE A 336 20.14 -19.07 4.52
C ILE A 336 18.68 -18.75 4.88
N MET A 337 18.45 -17.88 5.88
CA MET A 337 17.09 -17.47 6.26
C MET A 337 16.35 -16.73 5.14
N MET A 338 17.06 -15.95 4.31
CA MET A 338 16.46 -15.32 3.13
C MET A 338 16.06 -16.35 2.06
N ILE A 339 16.84 -17.40 1.84
CA ILE A 339 16.45 -18.51 0.95
C ILE A 339 15.23 -19.26 1.51
N VAL A 340 15.20 -19.52 2.82
CA VAL A 340 14.04 -20.12 3.49
C VAL A 340 12.80 -19.24 3.33
N SER A 341 12.93 -17.92 3.53
CA SER A 341 11.84 -16.97 3.34
C SER A 341 11.29 -16.99 1.91
N MET A 342 12.17 -17.09 0.90
CA MET A 342 11.78 -17.17 -0.51
C MET A 342 10.91 -18.39 -0.80
N LEU A 343 11.29 -19.56 -0.28
CA LEU A 343 10.52 -20.80 -0.42
C LEU A 343 9.19 -20.72 0.31
N LEU A 344 9.20 -20.26 1.56
CA LEU A 344 8.02 -20.13 2.41
C LEU A 344 7.00 -19.16 1.79
N TYR A 345 7.43 -18.00 1.35
CA TYR A 345 6.56 -17.03 0.68
C TYR A 345 6.01 -17.56 -0.65
N SER A 346 6.80 -18.29 -1.43
CA SER A 346 6.31 -18.91 -2.68
C SER A 346 5.20 -19.95 -2.43
N ILE A 347 5.33 -20.76 -1.37
CA ILE A 347 4.30 -21.73 -0.96
C ILE A 347 3.04 -21.01 -0.50
N ILE A 348 3.18 -19.95 0.30
CA ILE A 348 2.06 -19.12 0.76
C ILE A 348 1.35 -18.45 -0.43
N THR A 349 2.09 -17.88 -1.38
CA THR A 349 1.52 -17.29 -2.60
C THR A 349 0.72 -18.32 -3.38
N TRP A 350 1.27 -19.52 -3.60
CA TRP A 350 0.56 -20.60 -4.30
C TRP A 350 -0.72 -21.02 -3.59
N TYR A 351 -0.67 -21.13 -2.26
CA TYR A 351 -1.81 -21.52 -1.44
C TYR A 351 -2.92 -20.45 -1.42
N ILE A 352 -2.58 -19.21 -1.07
CA ILE A 352 -3.54 -18.10 -0.98
C ILE A 352 -4.14 -17.81 -2.36
N ASP A 353 -3.36 -17.86 -3.43
CA ASP A 353 -3.86 -17.65 -4.80
C ASP A 353 -4.88 -18.72 -5.23
N SER A 354 -4.69 -19.97 -4.79
CA SER A 354 -5.62 -21.07 -5.06
C SER A 354 -6.93 -20.93 -4.28
N VAL A 355 -6.87 -20.37 -3.07
CA VAL A 355 -8.03 -20.20 -2.18
C VAL A 355 -8.79 -18.91 -2.49
N ASN A 356 -8.09 -17.83 -2.83
CA ASN A 356 -8.65 -16.53 -3.13
C ASN A 356 -8.11 -15.94 -4.46
N PRO A 357 -8.49 -16.53 -5.61
CA PRO A 357 -8.02 -16.10 -6.93
C PRO A 357 -8.56 -14.72 -7.36
N GLY A 358 -9.52 -14.14 -6.62
CA GLY A 358 -10.14 -12.84 -6.94
C GLY A 358 -11.54 -12.98 -7.54
N PRO A 359 -12.08 -11.92 -8.15
CA PRO A 359 -13.49 -11.86 -8.56
C PRO A 359 -13.85 -12.77 -9.74
N TYR A 360 -12.90 -13.11 -10.61
CA TYR A 360 -13.11 -13.86 -11.85
C TYR A 360 -12.61 -15.32 -11.78
N GLY A 361 -12.07 -15.78 -10.65
CA GLY A 361 -11.49 -17.12 -10.51
C GLY A 361 -12.31 -18.06 -9.64
N THR A 362 -12.18 -19.37 -9.87
CA THR A 362 -12.83 -20.39 -9.06
C THR A 362 -12.01 -20.69 -7.80
N ALA A 363 -12.48 -20.21 -6.65
CA ALA A 363 -11.86 -20.47 -5.34
C ALA A 363 -11.91 -21.97 -4.99
N LYS A 364 -10.76 -22.56 -4.66
CA LYS A 364 -10.70 -23.90 -4.07
C LYS A 364 -11.07 -23.82 -2.58
N LYS A 365 -11.62 -24.90 -2.03
CA LYS A 365 -11.89 -25.02 -0.58
C LYS A 365 -10.57 -24.90 0.19
N PHE A 366 -10.58 -24.29 1.37
CA PHE A 366 -9.39 -24.19 2.24
C PHE A 366 -8.72 -25.55 2.52
N THR A 367 -9.48 -26.65 2.59
CA THR A 367 -8.98 -28.01 2.83
C THR A 367 -8.56 -28.77 1.57
N PHE A 368 -8.45 -28.12 0.39
CA PHE A 368 -8.26 -28.85 -0.87
C PHE A 368 -6.99 -29.73 -0.91
N ILE A 369 -5.93 -29.33 -0.19
CA ILE A 369 -4.68 -30.11 -0.09
C ILE A 369 -4.92 -31.50 0.52
N PHE A 370 -5.85 -31.60 1.48
CA PHE A 370 -6.21 -32.87 2.14
C PHE A 370 -7.29 -33.66 1.38
N GLN A 371 -7.92 -33.07 0.35
CA GLN A 371 -9.01 -33.69 -0.43
C GLN A 371 -8.54 -34.43 -1.69
N CYS A 372 -7.25 -34.35 -2.05
CA CYS A 372 -6.68 -34.99 -3.24
C CYS A 372 -6.86 -36.53 -3.31
N PHE A 373 -7.22 -37.19 -2.21
CA PHE A 373 -7.29 -38.65 -2.12
C PHE A 373 -8.65 -39.27 -2.50
N ASN A 374 -9.69 -38.50 -2.83
CA ASN A 374 -11.02 -39.03 -3.15
C ASN A 374 -11.53 -38.57 -4.52
N ARG A 375 -10.89 -39.03 -5.61
CA ARG A 375 -11.44 -38.91 -6.96
C ARG A 375 -12.45 -40.03 -7.19
N LYS A 376 -13.74 -39.70 -7.18
CA LYS A 376 -14.79 -40.62 -7.67
C LYS A 376 -14.85 -40.53 -9.19
N THR A 377 -14.53 -41.62 -9.86
CA THR A 377 -14.89 -41.84 -11.26
C THR A 377 -16.41 -42.00 -11.35
N TYR A 378 -17.05 -41.23 -12.21
CA TYR A 378 -18.49 -41.32 -12.46
C TYR A 378 -18.72 -42.11 -13.75
N ASP A 379 -19.47 -43.21 -13.64
CA ASP A 379 -20.00 -43.92 -14.82
C ASP A 379 -21.20 -43.14 -15.37
N ALA A 380 -21.01 -42.53 -16.54
CA ALA A 380 -22.06 -41.79 -17.23
C ALA A 380 -22.98 -42.74 -18.01
N LYS A 381 -24.11 -43.14 -17.42
CA LYS A 381 -25.29 -43.51 -18.23
C LYS A 381 -25.93 -42.21 -18.71
N GLN A 382 -25.78 -41.90 -20.01
CA GLN A 382 -26.38 -40.71 -20.63
C GLN A 382 -27.91 -40.83 -20.65
N SER A 383 -28.59 -40.14 -19.74
CA SER A 383 -30.03 -39.84 -19.84
C SER A 383 -30.20 -38.46 -20.48
N HIS A 384 -30.80 -38.39 -21.67
CA HIS A 384 -31.10 -37.12 -22.33
C HIS A 384 -32.16 -36.32 -21.54
N VAL A 385 -31.90 -35.03 -21.28
CA VAL A 385 -32.85 -34.13 -20.57
C VAL A 385 -34.13 -33.95 -21.40
N VAL A 386 -33.98 -33.88 -22.72
CA VAL A 386 -35.02 -33.47 -23.68
C VAL A 386 -36.22 -34.45 -23.72
N GLY A 387 -36.10 -35.65 -23.15
CA GLY A 387 -37.14 -36.68 -23.18
C GLY A 387 -38.42 -36.36 -22.40
N ASN A 388 -38.35 -35.50 -21.37
CA ASN A 388 -39.40 -35.41 -20.33
C ASN A 388 -40.20 -34.09 -20.27
N GLN A 389 -39.87 -33.06 -21.07
CA GLN A 389 -40.50 -31.74 -20.98
C GLN A 389 -41.30 -31.36 -22.24
N ARG A 390 -42.55 -30.89 -22.07
CA ARG A 390 -43.46 -30.52 -23.18
C ARG A 390 -42.98 -29.33 -24.02
N ASN A 391 -42.18 -28.43 -23.44
CA ASN A 391 -41.73 -27.19 -24.08
C ASN A 391 -40.39 -27.33 -24.80
N TYR A 392 -39.90 -28.56 -24.94
CA TYR A 392 -38.62 -28.88 -25.56
C TYR A 392 -38.83 -29.64 -26.87
N GLU A 393 -38.22 -29.18 -27.94
CA GLU A 393 -38.23 -29.89 -29.21
C GLU A 393 -37.23 -31.06 -29.18
N LYS A 394 -37.68 -32.26 -29.51
CA LYS A 394 -36.80 -33.44 -29.60
C LYS A 394 -35.74 -33.25 -30.69
N PRO A 395 -34.47 -33.65 -30.46
CA PRO A 395 -33.45 -33.62 -31.49
C PRO A 395 -33.71 -34.65 -32.59
N PRO A 396 -33.22 -34.40 -33.82
CA PRO A 396 -33.14 -35.44 -34.85
C PRO A 396 -32.20 -36.58 -34.41
N SER A 397 -32.46 -37.79 -34.91
CA SER A 397 -31.83 -39.05 -34.44
C SER A 397 -30.30 -39.09 -34.58
N ASP A 398 -29.72 -38.30 -35.49
CA ASP A 398 -28.28 -38.32 -35.83
C ASP A 398 -27.42 -37.30 -35.04
N THR A 399 -28.03 -36.45 -34.20
CA THR A 399 -27.27 -35.40 -33.48
C THR A 399 -26.64 -35.89 -32.17
N ARG A 400 -25.31 -35.75 -32.04
CA ARG A 400 -24.56 -36.02 -30.80
C ARG A 400 -24.63 -34.84 -29.83
N VAL A 401 -24.71 -35.14 -28.54
CA VAL A 401 -24.68 -34.12 -27.48
C VAL A 401 -23.21 -33.78 -27.16
N GLY A 402 -22.82 -32.53 -27.40
CA GLY A 402 -21.48 -32.04 -27.07
C GLY A 402 -21.37 -31.61 -25.61
N ILE A 403 -22.35 -30.85 -25.11
CA ILE A 403 -22.39 -30.36 -23.72
C ILE A 403 -23.76 -30.70 -23.12
N HIS A 404 -23.74 -31.41 -22.00
CA HIS A 404 -24.92 -31.81 -21.24
C HIS A 404 -24.95 -31.10 -19.88
N ILE A 405 -26.00 -30.32 -19.63
CA ILE A 405 -26.18 -29.55 -18.39
C ILE A 405 -27.29 -30.21 -17.57
N GLU A 406 -26.98 -30.59 -16.32
CA GLU A 406 -27.90 -31.29 -15.42
C GLU A 406 -28.03 -30.53 -14.09
N ASN A 407 -29.27 -30.14 -13.78
CA ASN A 407 -29.75 -29.54 -12.53
C ASN A 407 -28.87 -28.37 -12.05
N LEU A 408 -28.52 -27.49 -12.98
CA LEU A 408 -27.57 -26.41 -12.72
C LEU A 408 -28.21 -25.32 -11.86
N ARG A 409 -27.57 -25.01 -10.73
CA ARG A 409 -28.04 -24.00 -9.78
C ARG A 409 -26.91 -23.10 -9.33
N LYS A 410 -27.16 -21.79 -9.29
CA LYS A 410 -26.21 -20.79 -8.78
C LYS A 410 -26.91 -19.73 -7.95
N THR A 411 -26.39 -19.56 -6.73
CA THR A 411 -26.82 -18.51 -5.80
C THR A 411 -25.66 -17.58 -5.44
N PHE A 412 -25.96 -16.30 -5.31
CA PHE A 412 -25.03 -15.25 -4.89
C PHE A 412 -25.48 -14.64 -3.54
N ASN A 413 -24.58 -13.89 -2.89
CA ASN A 413 -24.84 -13.19 -1.62
C ASN A 413 -25.40 -14.09 -0.51
N GLN A 414 -24.74 -15.24 -0.30
CA GLN A 414 -25.16 -16.24 0.70
C GLN A 414 -26.63 -16.70 0.52
N GLY A 415 -27.12 -16.75 -0.72
CA GLY A 415 -28.46 -17.25 -1.03
C GLY A 415 -29.52 -16.18 -1.25
N LYS A 416 -29.23 -14.88 -1.06
CA LYS A 416 -30.21 -13.80 -1.27
C LYS A 416 -30.65 -13.64 -2.72
N VAL A 417 -29.78 -13.98 -3.68
CA VAL A 417 -30.08 -13.87 -5.11
C VAL A 417 -29.84 -15.22 -5.76
N VAL A 418 -30.92 -15.83 -6.26
CA VAL A 418 -30.87 -17.03 -7.10
C VAL A 418 -30.75 -16.55 -8.55
N ALA A 419 -29.60 -16.78 -9.16
CA ALA A 419 -29.33 -16.32 -10.53
C ALA A 419 -29.64 -17.40 -11.58
N VAL A 420 -29.49 -18.67 -11.21
CA VAL A 420 -29.79 -19.83 -12.05
C VAL A 420 -30.41 -20.89 -11.14
N GLU A 421 -31.55 -21.44 -11.54
CA GLU A 421 -32.29 -22.45 -10.79
C GLU A 421 -32.67 -23.60 -11.73
N ASN A 422 -32.20 -24.82 -11.44
CA ASN A 422 -32.55 -26.05 -12.17
C ASN A 422 -32.50 -25.92 -13.70
N VAL A 423 -31.41 -25.38 -14.24
CA VAL A 423 -31.20 -25.34 -15.69
C VAL A 423 -30.74 -26.70 -16.17
N ASP A 424 -31.57 -27.33 -17.00
CA ASP A 424 -31.28 -28.57 -17.71
C ASP A 424 -31.25 -28.29 -19.22
N LEU A 425 -30.14 -28.54 -19.91
CA LEU A 425 -30.00 -28.17 -21.33
C LEU A 425 -28.97 -29.07 -22.05
N ASP A 426 -29.36 -29.59 -23.21
CA ASP A 426 -28.50 -30.37 -24.10
C ASP A 426 -28.07 -29.51 -25.30
N ILE A 427 -26.75 -29.34 -25.48
CA ILE A 427 -26.14 -28.57 -26.59
C ILE A 427 -25.48 -29.57 -27.55
N TYR A 428 -25.84 -29.50 -28.82
CA TYR A 428 -25.47 -30.49 -29.83
C TYR A 428 -24.20 -30.11 -30.59
N GLU A 429 -23.47 -31.12 -31.05
CA GLU A 429 -22.29 -30.95 -31.90
C GLU A 429 -22.65 -30.30 -33.24
N GLY A 430 -21.84 -29.33 -33.69
CA GLY A 430 -22.04 -28.64 -34.98
C GLY A 430 -23.20 -27.64 -35.05
N ASN A 431 -24.01 -27.50 -33.99
CA ASN A 431 -25.15 -26.58 -33.96
C ASN A 431 -24.78 -25.24 -33.31
N ILE A 432 -25.49 -24.18 -33.70
CA ILE A 432 -25.49 -22.89 -33.01
C ILE A 432 -26.67 -22.83 -32.03
N THR A 433 -26.38 -22.85 -30.73
CA THR A 433 -27.39 -22.71 -29.67
C THR A 433 -27.44 -21.27 -29.16
N ALA A 434 -28.56 -20.59 -29.37
CA ALA A 434 -28.81 -19.23 -28.91
C ALA A 434 -29.54 -19.24 -27.54
N LEU A 435 -28.97 -18.58 -26.55
CA LEU A 435 -29.55 -18.36 -25.23
C LEU A 435 -30.17 -16.95 -25.18
N LEU A 436 -31.49 -16.88 -25.26
CA LEU A 436 -32.29 -15.65 -25.29
C LEU A 436 -32.94 -15.40 -23.92
N GLY A 437 -33.18 -14.15 -23.54
CA GLY A 437 -33.76 -13.80 -22.25
C GLY A 437 -33.71 -12.31 -21.99
N HIS A 438 -34.43 -11.79 -20.99
CA HIS A 438 -34.28 -10.40 -20.55
C HIS A 438 -32.95 -10.21 -19.79
N ASN A 439 -32.59 -8.95 -19.52
CA ASN A 439 -31.45 -8.65 -18.64
C ASN A 439 -31.77 -9.11 -17.22
N GLY A 440 -30.90 -9.91 -16.62
CA GLY A 440 -31.13 -10.52 -15.31
C GLY A 440 -31.72 -11.94 -15.34
N ALA A 441 -32.05 -12.50 -16.51
CA ALA A 441 -32.60 -13.86 -16.64
C ALA A 441 -31.62 -15.00 -16.31
N GLY A 442 -30.34 -14.70 -16.01
CA GLY A 442 -29.32 -15.70 -15.68
C GLY A 442 -28.39 -16.13 -16.82
N LYS A 443 -28.57 -15.61 -18.05
CA LYS A 443 -27.79 -15.97 -19.26
C LYS A 443 -26.27 -15.94 -19.07
N THR A 444 -25.76 -14.76 -18.70
CA THR A 444 -24.32 -14.51 -18.45
C THR A 444 -23.81 -15.37 -17.30
N THR A 445 -24.63 -15.62 -16.28
CA THR A 445 -24.27 -16.50 -15.15
C THR A 445 -24.09 -17.94 -15.61
N THR A 446 -25.02 -18.48 -16.40
CA THR A 446 -24.92 -19.81 -16.99
C THR A 446 -23.66 -19.91 -17.86
N MET A 447 -23.44 -18.93 -18.75
CA MET A 447 -22.25 -18.90 -19.60
C MET A 447 -20.95 -18.84 -18.78
N SER A 448 -20.92 -18.04 -17.72
CA SER A 448 -19.75 -17.92 -16.83
C SER A 448 -19.44 -19.21 -16.07
N ILE A 449 -20.47 -20.00 -15.74
CA ILE A 449 -20.29 -21.32 -15.12
C ILE A 449 -19.71 -22.31 -16.15
N LEU A 450 -20.23 -22.32 -17.38
CA LEU A 450 -19.74 -23.18 -18.47
C LEU A 450 -18.29 -22.86 -18.85
N ALA A 451 -17.93 -21.58 -18.90
CA ALA A 451 -16.56 -21.12 -19.14
C ALA A 451 -15.62 -21.33 -17.94
N GLY A 452 -16.14 -21.71 -16.77
CA GLY A 452 -15.36 -21.99 -15.57
C GLY A 452 -14.90 -20.75 -14.78
N PHE A 453 -15.55 -19.60 -14.94
CA PHE A 453 -15.38 -18.41 -14.08
C PHE A 453 -16.03 -18.62 -12.71
N PHE A 454 -17.17 -19.30 -12.67
CA PHE A 454 -17.87 -19.63 -11.43
C PHE A 454 -18.05 -21.14 -11.27
N SER A 455 -17.91 -21.63 -10.04
CA SER A 455 -18.36 -22.97 -9.69
C SER A 455 -19.87 -22.99 -9.46
N PRO A 456 -20.59 -24.04 -9.88
CA PRO A 456 -22.01 -24.19 -9.60
C PRO A 456 -22.24 -24.40 -8.09
N THR A 457 -23.37 -23.93 -7.57
CA THR A 457 -23.80 -24.24 -6.20
C THR A 457 -24.34 -25.67 -6.11
N ARG A 458 -25.03 -26.12 -7.16
CA ARG A 458 -25.51 -27.50 -7.37
C ARG A 458 -25.61 -27.77 -8.87
N GLY A 459 -25.59 -29.04 -9.27
CA GLY A 459 -25.66 -29.47 -10.66
C GLY A 459 -24.31 -29.88 -11.24
N LYS A 460 -24.34 -30.39 -12.47
CA LYS A 460 -23.17 -30.91 -13.19
C LYS A 460 -23.21 -30.44 -14.64
N VAL A 461 -22.02 -30.31 -15.22
CA VAL A 461 -21.87 -30.04 -16.66
C VAL A 461 -20.93 -31.09 -17.21
N ILE A 462 -21.42 -31.90 -18.15
CA ILE A 462 -20.74 -33.05 -18.71
C ILE A 462 -20.39 -32.75 -20.17
N VAL A 463 -19.11 -32.92 -20.53
CA VAL A 463 -18.58 -32.77 -21.89
C VAL A 463 -17.76 -34.01 -22.20
N ASN A 464 -18.02 -34.66 -23.34
CA ASN A 464 -17.36 -35.92 -23.73
C ASN A 464 -17.37 -36.99 -22.62
N GLY A 465 -18.46 -37.06 -21.84
CA GLY A 465 -18.62 -38.02 -20.73
C GLY A 465 -17.87 -37.69 -19.44
N LYS A 466 -17.14 -36.56 -19.38
CA LYS A 466 -16.43 -36.08 -18.18
C LYS A 466 -17.08 -34.81 -17.63
N ASN A 467 -17.11 -34.65 -16.32
CA ASN A 467 -17.56 -33.40 -15.70
C ASN A 467 -16.49 -32.30 -15.86
N ILE A 468 -16.89 -31.11 -16.33
CA ILE A 468 -15.96 -30.00 -16.64
C ILE A 468 -15.11 -29.62 -15.41
N PHE A 469 -15.70 -29.62 -14.22
CA PHE A 469 -15.04 -29.15 -12.99
C PHE A 469 -13.95 -30.10 -12.47
N ASP A 470 -13.91 -31.34 -12.95
CA ASP A 470 -12.90 -32.34 -12.55
C ASP A 470 -11.64 -32.29 -13.44
N ASN A 471 -11.79 -31.92 -14.72
CA ASN A 471 -10.71 -31.81 -15.73
C ASN A 471 -10.85 -30.51 -16.56
N MET A 472 -10.84 -29.36 -15.90
CA MET A 472 -11.10 -28.06 -16.55
C MET A 472 -10.02 -27.64 -17.56
N ASP A 473 -8.76 -28.06 -17.34
CA ASP A 473 -7.63 -27.72 -18.23
C ASP A 473 -7.76 -28.38 -19.61
N GLU A 474 -8.26 -29.62 -19.67
CA GLU A 474 -8.53 -30.36 -20.92
C GLU A 474 -9.62 -29.63 -21.73
N PHE A 475 -10.72 -29.25 -21.07
CA PHE A 475 -11.81 -28.51 -21.72
C PHE A 475 -11.38 -27.13 -22.23
N ARG A 476 -10.60 -26.38 -21.43
CA ARG A 476 -10.09 -25.04 -21.78
C ARG A 476 -9.18 -25.02 -23.00
N SER A 477 -8.43 -26.10 -23.23
CA SER A 477 -7.57 -26.21 -24.41
C SER A 477 -8.36 -26.08 -25.73
N ASN A 478 -9.57 -26.65 -25.78
CA ASN A 478 -10.44 -26.69 -26.95
C ASN A 478 -11.57 -25.65 -26.96
N LEU A 479 -11.63 -24.76 -25.96
CA LEU A 479 -12.64 -23.71 -25.82
C LEU A 479 -12.16 -22.37 -26.41
N GLY A 480 -12.99 -21.76 -27.26
CA GLY A 480 -12.89 -20.36 -27.67
C GLY A 480 -13.92 -19.53 -26.90
N LEU A 481 -13.50 -18.39 -26.33
CA LEU A 481 -14.37 -17.58 -25.49
C LEU A 481 -14.33 -16.09 -25.84
N CYS A 482 -15.50 -15.50 -26.09
CA CYS A 482 -15.69 -14.06 -26.18
C CYS A 482 -16.65 -13.60 -25.07
N LEU A 483 -16.12 -12.92 -24.04
CA LEU A 483 -16.89 -12.39 -22.91
C LEU A 483 -17.67 -11.13 -23.28
N GLN A 484 -18.68 -10.73 -22.49
CA GLN A 484 -19.40 -9.46 -22.70
C GLN A 484 -18.48 -8.22 -22.65
N HIS A 485 -17.51 -8.20 -21.72
CA HIS A 485 -16.54 -7.12 -21.61
C HIS A 485 -15.27 -7.41 -22.42
N ASN A 486 -14.75 -6.38 -23.12
CA ASN A 486 -13.55 -6.50 -23.93
C ASN A 486 -12.28 -6.48 -23.06
N LEU A 487 -11.73 -7.66 -22.78
CA LEU A 487 -10.45 -7.84 -22.05
C LEU A 487 -9.26 -7.77 -23.00
N LEU A 488 -8.83 -6.56 -23.35
CA LEU A 488 -7.73 -6.31 -24.28
C LEU A 488 -6.57 -5.57 -23.60
N PHE A 489 -5.34 -5.87 -24.01
CA PHE A 489 -4.16 -5.16 -23.57
C PHE A 489 -4.04 -3.83 -24.33
N SER A 490 -4.29 -2.72 -23.64
CA SER A 490 -4.32 -1.38 -24.25
C SER A 490 -3.03 -0.94 -24.98
N PHE A 491 -1.89 -1.55 -24.63
CA PHE A 491 -0.55 -1.27 -25.16
C PHE A 491 -0.10 -2.23 -26.27
N PHE A 492 -0.85 -3.30 -26.56
CA PHE A 492 -0.57 -4.19 -27.68
C PHE A 492 -1.28 -3.72 -28.95
N THR A 493 -0.64 -3.97 -30.09
CA THR A 493 -1.25 -3.87 -31.42
C THR A 493 -2.22 -5.02 -31.66
N VAL A 494 -3.12 -4.86 -32.63
CA VAL A 494 -4.08 -5.92 -33.02
C VAL A 494 -3.34 -7.21 -33.41
N ARG A 495 -2.27 -7.12 -34.19
CA ARG A 495 -1.43 -8.26 -34.58
C ARG A 495 -0.77 -8.94 -33.38
N GLU A 496 -0.20 -8.17 -32.45
CA GLU A 496 0.45 -8.72 -31.25
C GLU A 496 -0.53 -9.50 -30.37
N HIS A 497 -1.79 -9.06 -30.25
CA HIS A 497 -2.81 -9.81 -29.51
C HIS A 497 -3.02 -11.21 -30.10
N LEU A 498 -3.20 -11.31 -31.42
CA LEU A 498 -3.46 -12.59 -32.08
C LEU A 498 -2.24 -13.52 -32.03
N VAL A 499 -1.05 -12.97 -32.23
CA VAL A 499 0.19 -13.74 -32.08
C VAL A 499 0.34 -14.26 -30.65
N PHE A 500 0.09 -13.42 -29.64
CA PHE A 500 0.18 -13.79 -28.24
C PHE A 500 -0.81 -14.91 -27.86
N TYR A 501 -2.10 -14.73 -28.15
CA TYR A 501 -3.11 -15.74 -27.83
C TYR A 501 -2.97 -17.01 -28.66
N GLY A 502 -2.54 -16.92 -29.92
CA GLY A 502 -2.20 -18.09 -30.74
C GLY A 502 -1.03 -18.89 -30.14
N MET A 503 0.01 -18.22 -29.65
CA MET A 503 1.12 -18.87 -28.96
C MET A 503 0.69 -19.54 -27.65
N LEU A 504 -0.24 -18.94 -26.90
CA LEU A 504 -0.83 -19.57 -25.70
C LEU A 504 -1.62 -20.84 -26.03
N LYS A 505 -2.29 -20.88 -27.18
CA LYS A 505 -2.99 -22.06 -27.73
C LYS A 505 -2.05 -23.11 -28.34
N GLY A 506 -0.73 -22.87 -28.36
CA GLY A 506 0.29 -23.82 -28.82
C GLY A 506 0.73 -23.66 -30.28
N LEU A 507 0.28 -22.61 -30.98
CA LEU A 507 0.73 -22.31 -32.34
C LEU A 507 2.12 -21.67 -32.34
N SER A 508 2.92 -21.93 -33.38
CA SER A 508 4.18 -21.20 -33.57
C SER A 508 3.92 -19.74 -33.93
N LYS A 509 4.84 -18.83 -33.58
CA LYS A 509 4.72 -17.38 -33.88
C LYS A 509 4.32 -17.10 -35.33
N SER A 510 4.91 -17.82 -36.29
CA SER A 510 4.61 -17.68 -37.72
C SER A 510 3.24 -18.22 -38.12
N GLN A 511 2.76 -19.29 -37.49
CA GLN A 511 1.42 -19.82 -37.74
C GLN A 511 0.35 -18.90 -37.16
N SER A 512 0.53 -18.46 -35.90
CA SER A 512 -0.38 -17.53 -35.23
C SER A 512 -0.55 -16.23 -36.02
N GLU A 513 0.53 -15.74 -36.63
CA GLU A 513 0.46 -14.52 -37.44
C GLU A 513 -0.33 -14.73 -38.74
N ARG A 514 -0.12 -15.84 -39.44
CA ARG A 514 -0.83 -16.15 -40.69
C ARG A 514 -2.32 -16.32 -40.44
N GLU A 515 -2.69 -17.16 -39.47
CA GLU A 515 -4.07 -17.41 -39.06
C GLU A 515 -4.73 -16.12 -38.53
N GLY A 516 -4.00 -15.35 -37.72
CA GLY A 516 -4.48 -14.08 -37.22
C GLY A 516 -4.81 -13.08 -38.32
N ILE A 517 -3.94 -12.92 -39.33
CA ILE A 517 -4.19 -12.02 -40.48
C ILE A 517 -5.40 -12.50 -41.29
N GLU A 518 -5.55 -13.81 -41.49
CA GLU A 518 -6.71 -14.38 -42.17
C GLU A 518 -8.02 -14.08 -41.42
N LEU A 519 -8.04 -14.25 -40.09
CA LEU A 519 -9.19 -13.89 -39.27
C LEU A 519 -9.52 -12.39 -39.30
N LEU A 520 -8.50 -11.52 -39.30
CA LEU A 520 -8.70 -10.08 -39.42
C LEU A 520 -9.28 -9.68 -40.78
N ARG A 521 -8.88 -10.36 -41.85
CA ARG A 521 -9.43 -10.17 -43.19
C ARG A 521 -10.90 -10.57 -43.23
N THR A 522 -11.22 -11.75 -42.70
CA THR A 522 -12.59 -12.27 -42.64
C THR A 522 -13.53 -11.38 -41.83
N LEU A 523 -13.04 -10.71 -40.78
CA LEU A 523 -13.83 -9.78 -39.96
C LEU A 523 -13.78 -8.32 -40.43
N GLY A 524 -13.08 -8.02 -41.52
CA GLY A 524 -13.01 -6.68 -42.11
C GLY A 524 -12.25 -5.66 -41.26
N ILE A 525 -11.21 -6.07 -40.55
CA ILE A 525 -10.37 -5.21 -39.68
C ILE A 525 -8.86 -5.30 -39.98
N GLU A 526 -8.47 -5.87 -41.12
CA GLU A 526 -7.07 -6.04 -41.55
C GLU A 526 -6.30 -4.71 -41.62
N GLU A 527 -6.94 -3.62 -42.04
CA GLU A 527 -6.33 -2.28 -42.14
C GLU A 527 -5.81 -1.75 -40.80
N LYS A 528 -6.35 -2.26 -39.68
CA LYS A 528 -6.02 -1.84 -38.32
C LYS A 528 -5.08 -2.79 -37.60
N LYS A 529 -4.46 -3.75 -38.31
CA LYS A 529 -3.59 -4.77 -37.72
C LYS A 529 -2.40 -4.20 -36.90
N ASP A 530 -1.85 -3.07 -37.31
CA ASP A 530 -0.68 -2.44 -36.66
C ASP A 530 -1.09 -1.28 -35.72
N ASP A 531 -2.39 -1.00 -35.59
CA ASP A 531 -2.90 -0.01 -34.65
C ASP A 531 -2.99 -0.60 -33.23
N LEU A 532 -2.71 0.23 -32.22
CA LEU A 532 -2.88 -0.11 -30.81
C LEU A 532 -4.36 -0.36 -30.48
N ALA A 533 -4.63 -1.36 -29.64
CA ALA A 533 -6.00 -1.69 -29.24
C ALA A 533 -6.74 -0.52 -28.57
N SER A 534 -6.01 0.40 -27.91
CA SER A 534 -6.57 1.62 -27.33
C SER A 534 -7.18 2.58 -28.36
N LYS A 535 -6.68 2.60 -29.60
CA LYS A 535 -7.15 3.47 -30.71
C LYS A 535 -8.37 2.90 -31.45
N LEU A 536 -8.72 1.64 -31.23
CA LEU A 536 -9.85 0.99 -31.88
C LEU A 536 -11.19 1.52 -31.35
N SER A 537 -12.19 1.60 -32.24
CA SER A 537 -13.58 1.86 -31.84
C SER A 537 -14.13 0.70 -30.98
N GLY A 538 -15.21 0.94 -30.24
CA GLY A 538 -15.85 -0.11 -29.43
C GLY A 538 -16.20 -1.36 -30.24
N GLY A 539 -16.73 -1.17 -31.45
CA GLY A 539 -17.04 -2.27 -32.35
C GLY A 539 -15.82 -2.98 -32.93
N MET A 540 -14.75 -2.25 -33.27
CA MET A 540 -13.49 -2.86 -33.70
C MET A 540 -12.84 -3.69 -32.59
N LYS A 541 -12.90 -3.22 -31.33
CA LYS A 541 -12.46 -4.00 -30.15
C LYS A 541 -13.27 -5.28 -30.01
N ARG A 542 -14.57 -5.22 -30.29
CA ARG A 542 -15.44 -6.40 -30.26
C ARG A 542 -15.06 -7.43 -31.31
N LYS A 543 -14.82 -6.98 -32.55
CA LYS A 543 -14.31 -7.83 -33.63
C LYS A 543 -12.96 -8.48 -33.25
N LEU A 544 -12.05 -7.74 -32.63
CA LEU A 544 -10.78 -8.28 -32.14
C LEU A 544 -10.98 -9.36 -31.06
N CYS A 545 -11.87 -9.15 -30.09
CA CYS A 545 -12.19 -10.16 -29.08
C CYS A 545 -12.74 -11.44 -29.73
N LEU A 546 -13.58 -11.30 -30.76
CA LEU A 546 -14.08 -12.42 -31.54
C LEU A 546 -12.94 -13.13 -32.31
N SER A 547 -12.02 -12.38 -32.92
CA SER A 547 -10.83 -12.95 -33.56
C SER A 547 -10.01 -13.77 -32.57
N ILE A 548 -9.75 -13.25 -31.36
CA ILE A 548 -9.03 -13.95 -30.30
C ILE A 548 -9.75 -15.24 -29.89
N ALA A 549 -11.08 -15.22 -29.81
CA ALA A 549 -11.87 -16.39 -29.48
C ALA A 549 -11.83 -17.47 -30.57
N LEU A 550 -11.59 -17.10 -31.83
CA LEU A 550 -11.52 -18.02 -32.98
C LEU A 550 -10.11 -18.58 -33.24
N MET A 551 -9.06 -18.01 -32.62
CA MET A 551 -7.67 -18.44 -32.78
C MET A 551 -7.46 -19.88 -32.28
N GLY A 552 -6.70 -20.68 -33.05
CA GLY A 552 -6.33 -22.05 -32.68
C GLY A 552 -7.44 -23.08 -32.92
N ASP A 553 -8.36 -22.79 -33.83
CA ASP A 553 -9.47 -23.66 -34.26
C ASP A 553 -10.21 -24.39 -33.13
N PRO A 554 -10.87 -23.67 -32.20
CA PRO A 554 -11.55 -24.28 -31.08
C PRO A 554 -12.81 -25.06 -31.51
N GLN A 555 -12.99 -26.26 -30.96
CA GLN A 555 -14.17 -27.10 -31.24
C GLN A 555 -15.47 -26.53 -30.62
N VAL A 556 -15.34 -25.87 -29.46
CA VAL A 556 -16.45 -25.24 -28.75
C VAL A 556 -16.21 -23.74 -28.68
N LEU A 557 -17.17 -22.95 -29.16
CA LEU A 557 -17.12 -21.49 -29.15
C LEU A 557 -18.24 -20.93 -28.26
N MET A 558 -17.87 -20.15 -27.24
CA MET A 558 -18.81 -19.47 -26.36
C MET A 558 -18.73 -17.96 -26.59
N LEU A 559 -19.84 -17.36 -27.02
CA LEU A 559 -19.94 -15.95 -27.38
C LEU A 559 -21.00 -15.27 -26.53
N ASP A 560 -20.58 -14.40 -25.62
CA ASP A 560 -21.48 -13.69 -24.72
C ASP A 560 -21.79 -12.29 -25.28
N GLU A 561 -22.94 -12.12 -25.94
CA GLU A 561 -23.37 -10.92 -26.68
C GLU A 561 -22.37 -10.43 -27.74
N PRO A 562 -21.98 -11.25 -28.74
CA PRO A 562 -20.88 -10.94 -29.67
C PRO A 562 -21.11 -9.66 -30.49
N THR A 563 -22.35 -9.28 -30.76
CA THR A 563 -22.69 -8.16 -31.65
C THR A 563 -23.16 -6.88 -30.96
N SER A 564 -23.08 -6.86 -29.62
CA SER A 564 -23.39 -5.67 -28.82
C SER A 564 -22.42 -4.52 -29.14
N GLY A 565 -22.97 -3.34 -29.41
CA GLY A 565 -22.19 -2.13 -29.75
C GLY A 565 -21.60 -2.11 -31.16
N LEU A 566 -21.96 -3.06 -32.04
CA LEU A 566 -21.68 -3.01 -33.48
C LEU A 566 -22.77 -2.24 -34.24
N ASP A 567 -22.36 -1.52 -35.28
CA ASP A 567 -23.28 -1.01 -36.31
C ASP A 567 -23.95 -2.17 -37.08
N PRO A 568 -25.12 -1.92 -37.71
CA PRO A 568 -25.88 -2.96 -38.41
C PRO A 568 -25.08 -3.72 -39.47
N GLU A 569 -24.24 -3.03 -40.24
CA GLU A 569 -23.39 -3.63 -41.28
C GLU A 569 -22.34 -4.56 -40.65
N SER A 570 -21.60 -4.07 -39.66
CA SER A 570 -20.61 -4.87 -38.93
C SER A 570 -21.22 -6.07 -38.22
N ARG A 571 -22.45 -5.95 -37.71
CA ARG A 571 -23.20 -7.06 -37.12
C ARG A 571 -23.47 -8.15 -38.15
N ARG A 572 -23.92 -7.76 -39.35
CA ARG A 572 -24.21 -8.71 -40.43
C ARG A 572 -22.96 -9.47 -40.87
N GLN A 573 -21.83 -8.78 -41.00
CA GLN A 573 -20.54 -9.42 -41.30
C GLN A 573 -20.18 -10.49 -40.26
N VAL A 574 -20.36 -10.19 -38.96
CA VAL A 574 -20.11 -11.17 -37.89
C VAL A 574 -21.06 -12.36 -38.01
N TRP A 575 -22.33 -12.14 -38.32
CA TRP A 575 -23.29 -13.22 -38.51
C TRP A 575 -22.89 -14.16 -39.64
N ASP A 576 -22.48 -13.63 -40.80
CA ASP A 576 -22.07 -14.42 -41.95
C ASP A 576 -20.83 -15.29 -41.61
N VAL A 577 -19.90 -14.76 -40.81
CA VAL A 577 -18.74 -15.53 -40.31
C VAL A 577 -19.16 -16.66 -39.37
N LEU A 578 -20.06 -16.40 -38.42
CA LEU A 578 -20.54 -17.42 -37.48
C LEU A 578 -21.35 -18.52 -38.19
N LEU A 579 -22.16 -18.14 -39.18
CA LEU A 579 -22.87 -19.09 -40.03
C LEU A 579 -21.91 -19.95 -40.86
N GLY A 580 -20.76 -19.41 -41.28
CA GLY A 580 -19.71 -20.18 -41.96
C GLY A 580 -19.08 -21.29 -41.10
N PHE A 581 -19.12 -21.16 -39.77
CA PHE A 581 -18.62 -22.19 -38.85
C PHE A 581 -19.68 -23.22 -38.42
N ARG A 582 -20.92 -23.05 -38.87
CA ARG A 582 -22.02 -23.99 -38.62
C ARG A 582 -21.69 -25.37 -39.22
N GLY A 583 -22.05 -26.44 -38.51
CA GLY A 583 -21.76 -27.83 -38.89
C GLY A 583 -20.36 -28.31 -38.52
N HIS A 584 -19.38 -27.40 -38.35
CA HIS A 584 -18.01 -27.75 -37.98
C HIS A 584 -17.71 -27.55 -36.49
N ARG A 585 -18.30 -26.52 -35.86
CA ARG A 585 -18.03 -26.15 -34.46
C ARG A 585 -19.34 -26.09 -33.65
N THR A 586 -19.27 -26.38 -32.36
CA THR A 586 -20.39 -26.16 -31.44
C THR A 586 -20.34 -24.73 -30.94
N ILE A 587 -21.36 -23.92 -31.24
CA ILE A 587 -21.38 -22.50 -30.88
C ILE A 587 -22.51 -22.23 -29.89
N ILE A 588 -22.20 -21.57 -28.79
CA ILE A 588 -23.17 -21.08 -27.81
C ILE A 588 -23.13 -19.56 -27.85
N ILE A 589 -24.27 -18.93 -28.16
CA ILE A 589 -24.38 -17.47 -28.25
C ILE A 589 -25.41 -17.00 -27.24
N THR A 590 -25.06 -16.04 -26.38
CA THR A 590 -26.08 -15.28 -25.65
C THR A 590 -26.41 -14.03 -26.43
N THR A 591 -27.70 -13.69 -26.52
CA THR A 591 -28.12 -12.44 -27.12
C THR A 591 -29.41 -11.95 -26.48
N HIS A 592 -29.63 -10.64 -26.55
CA HIS A 592 -30.91 -10.01 -26.26
C HIS A 592 -31.60 -9.52 -27.55
N PHE A 593 -30.94 -9.63 -28.72
CA PHE A 593 -31.53 -9.32 -30.01
C PHE A 593 -32.25 -10.55 -30.56
N MET A 594 -33.59 -10.48 -30.64
CA MET A 594 -34.39 -11.59 -31.16
C MET A 594 -34.05 -11.90 -32.62
N GLU A 595 -33.76 -10.88 -33.43
CA GLU A 595 -33.32 -11.04 -34.83
C GLU A 595 -32.02 -11.86 -34.94
N GLU A 596 -31.07 -11.65 -34.03
CA GLU A 596 -29.82 -12.40 -34.00
C GLU A 596 -30.07 -13.87 -33.68
N ALA A 597 -30.94 -14.15 -32.70
CA ALA A 597 -31.32 -15.52 -32.36
C ALA A 597 -32.09 -16.21 -33.51
N ASP A 598 -32.93 -15.48 -34.24
CA ASP A 598 -33.69 -16.01 -35.39
C ASP A 598 -32.78 -16.40 -36.56
N VAL A 599 -31.77 -15.55 -36.84
CA VAL A 599 -30.85 -15.76 -37.97
C VAL A 599 -29.77 -16.79 -37.65
N LEU A 600 -29.19 -16.75 -36.45
CA LEU A 600 -28.06 -17.61 -36.08
C LEU A 600 -28.48 -18.91 -35.40
N GLY A 601 -29.59 -18.92 -34.66
CA GLY A 601 -29.92 -20.01 -33.74
C GLY A 601 -30.53 -21.22 -34.44
N ASP A 602 -29.77 -22.31 -34.54
CA ASP A 602 -30.31 -23.63 -34.87
C ASP A 602 -31.27 -24.12 -33.79
N ARG A 603 -30.93 -23.83 -32.53
CA ARG A 603 -31.79 -24.03 -31.37
C ARG A 603 -31.72 -22.82 -30.47
N ILE A 604 -32.87 -22.40 -29.98
CA ILE A 604 -33.06 -21.22 -29.15
C ILE A 604 -33.59 -21.70 -27.80
N ALA A 605 -32.88 -21.39 -26.73
CA ALA A 605 -33.34 -21.55 -25.36
C ALA A 605 -33.74 -20.19 -24.80
N ILE A 606 -35.01 -20.03 -24.45
CA ILE A 606 -35.51 -18.80 -23.79
C ILE A 606 -35.43 -19.00 -22.28
N MET A 607 -34.57 -18.19 -21.64
CA MET A 607 -34.42 -18.12 -20.20
C MET A 607 -35.29 -17.02 -19.60
N ASP A 608 -35.93 -17.36 -18.47
CA ASP A 608 -36.71 -16.44 -17.65
C ASP A 608 -36.49 -16.76 -16.17
N HIS A 609 -36.25 -15.72 -15.35
CA HIS A 609 -36.02 -15.85 -13.89
C HIS A 609 -35.02 -16.96 -13.46
N GLY A 610 -33.98 -17.22 -14.27
CA GLY A 610 -32.95 -18.21 -13.97
C GLY A 610 -33.27 -19.65 -14.39
N GLN A 611 -34.39 -19.89 -15.06
CA GLN A 611 -34.81 -21.19 -15.60
C GLN A 611 -34.93 -21.14 -17.13
N VAL A 612 -34.88 -22.30 -17.80
CA VAL A 612 -35.14 -22.39 -19.26
C VAL A 612 -36.61 -22.74 -19.48
N SER A 613 -37.38 -21.79 -20.01
CA SER A 613 -38.84 -21.93 -20.17
C SER A 613 -39.22 -22.76 -21.40
N CYS A 614 -38.48 -22.60 -22.50
CA CYS A 614 -38.66 -23.36 -23.74
C CYS A 614 -37.36 -23.50 -24.51
N TYR A 615 -37.25 -24.57 -25.30
CA TYR A 615 -36.05 -24.88 -26.08
C TYR A 615 -36.41 -25.56 -27.41
N GLY A 616 -35.97 -24.99 -28.54
CA GLY A 616 -36.21 -25.57 -29.85
C GLY A 616 -35.83 -24.65 -31.00
N THR A 617 -36.17 -25.03 -32.22
CA THR A 617 -35.99 -24.19 -33.42
C THR A 617 -36.92 -22.96 -33.38
N SER A 618 -36.54 -21.88 -34.07
CA SER A 618 -37.38 -20.67 -34.16
C SER A 618 -38.80 -20.99 -34.66
N MET A 619 -38.91 -21.87 -35.65
CA MET A 619 -40.19 -22.31 -36.21
C MET A 619 -41.04 -23.08 -35.19
N PHE A 620 -40.42 -23.98 -34.40
CA PHE A 620 -41.10 -24.70 -33.33
C PHE A 620 -41.63 -23.74 -32.26
N LEU A 621 -40.82 -22.78 -31.80
CA LEU A 621 -41.20 -21.82 -30.76
C LEU A 621 -42.34 -20.89 -31.20
N LYS A 622 -42.28 -20.36 -32.43
CA LYS A 622 -43.36 -19.53 -33.01
C LYS A 622 -44.68 -20.31 -33.08
N LYS A 623 -44.61 -21.58 -33.46
CA LYS A 623 -45.78 -22.48 -33.48
C LYS A 623 -46.30 -22.79 -32.07
N LEU A 624 -45.42 -23.10 -31.11
CA LEU A 624 -45.79 -23.47 -29.74
C LEU A 624 -46.56 -22.35 -29.01
N TYR A 625 -46.13 -21.10 -29.15
CA TYR A 625 -46.73 -19.95 -28.46
C TYR A 625 -47.86 -19.25 -29.26
N ASN A 626 -48.36 -19.89 -30.33
CA ASN A 626 -49.47 -19.38 -31.14
C ASN A 626 -49.27 -17.94 -31.64
N THR A 627 -48.02 -17.55 -31.91
CA THR A 627 -47.71 -16.31 -32.61
C THR A 627 -47.79 -16.66 -34.10
N GLY A 628 -48.89 -16.32 -34.76
CA GLY A 628 -49.07 -16.65 -36.17
C GLY A 628 -48.51 -15.56 -37.06
N TYR A 629 -49.39 -14.93 -37.84
CA TYR A 629 -49.05 -13.88 -38.79
C TYR A 629 -49.62 -12.54 -38.31
N GLN A 630 -48.91 -11.45 -38.57
CA GLN A 630 -49.41 -10.09 -38.40
C GLN A 630 -49.90 -9.57 -39.76
N LEU A 631 -51.17 -9.19 -39.82
CA LEU A 631 -51.75 -8.54 -41.00
C LEU A 631 -51.71 -7.03 -40.79
N ASN A 632 -50.92 -6.34 -41.60
CA ASN A 632 -50.79 -4.89 -41.62
C ASN A 632 -51.59 -4.31 -42.77
N ILE A 633 -52.47 -3.36 -42.47
CA ILE A 633 -53.33 -2.67 -43.43
C ILE A 633 -53.03 -1.18 -43.31
N LEU A 634 -52.50 -0.58 -44.37
CA LEU A 634 -52.37 0.87 -44.49
C LEU A 634 -53.68 1.43 -45.02
N LYS A 635 -54.16 2.52 -44.41
CA LYS A 635 -55.44 3.16 -44.74
C LYS A 635 -55.28 4.67 -44.84
N GLU A 636 -56.23 5.32 -45.51
CA GLU A 636 -56.32 6.77 -45.51
C GLU A 636 -56.64 7.30 -44.10
N GLU A 637 -56.12 8.49 -43.75
CA GLU A 637 -56.24 9.07 -42.40
C GLU A 637 -57.70 9.21 -41.94
N GLN A 638 -58.63 9.43 -42.88
CA GLN A 638 -60.06 9.60 -42.61
C GLN A 638 -60.90 8.32 -42.72
N ALA A 639 -60.31 7.17 -43.07
CA ALA A 639 -61.05 5.93 -43.26
C ALA A 639 -61.51 5.30 -41.91
N PRO A 640 -62.77 4.84 -41.79
CA PRO A 640 -63.29 4.23 -40.55
C PRO A 640 -62.70 2.83 -40.30
N VAL A 641 -62.30 2.56 -39.05
CA VAL A 641 -61.63 1.29 -38.64
C VAL A 641 -62.60 0.10 -38.54
N ASN A 642 -63.83 0.33 -38.05
CA ASN A 642 -64.79 -0.74 -37.75
C ASN A 642 -65.19 -1.62 -38.95
N PRO A 643 -65.42 -1.09 -40.17
CA PRO A 643 -65.73 -1.90 -41.35
C PRO A 643 -64.58 -2.84 -41.74
N ILE A 644 -63.34 -2.36 -41.63
CA ILE A 644 -62.13 -3.14 -41.93
C ILE A 644 -61.98 -4.29 -40.94
N THR A 645 -62.10 -4.00 -39.63
CA THR A 645 -62.01 -5.02 -38.59
C THR A 645 -63.09 -6.10 -38.72
N ARG A 646 -64.34 -5.74 -39.04
CA ARG A 646 -65.43 -6.71 -39.24
C ARG A 646 -65.17 -7.66 -40.40
N LEU A 647 -64.63 -7.14 -41.52
CA LEU A 647 -64.31 -7.96 -42.68
C LEU A 647 -63.19 -8.98 -42.37
N VAL A 648 -62.20 -8.55 -41.58
CA VAL A 648 -61.10 -9.41 -41.12
C VAL A 648 -61.63 -10.49 -40.16
N GLU A 649 -62.45 -10.12 -39.17
CA GLU A 649 -63.04 -11.05 -38.20
C GLU A 649 -64.00 -12.07 -38.83
N GLN A 650 -64.68 -11.70 -39.91
CA GLN A 650 -65.60 -12.59 -40.64
C GLN A 650 -64.87 -13.78 -41.30
N HIS A 651 -63.64 -13.58 -41.76
CA HIS A 651 -62.85 -14.64 -42.41
C HIS A 651 -61.91 -15.33 -41.42
N VAL A 652 -61.44 -14.60 -40.41
CA VAL A 652 -60.46 -15.06 -39.42
C VAL A 652 -60.96 -14.70 -38.03
N THR A 653 -61.55 -15.67 -37.33
CA THR A 653 -62.15 -15.45 -36.00
C THR A 653 -61.13 -15.25 -34.89
N SER A 654 -59.85 -15.55 -35.15
CA SER A 654 -58.75 -15.35 -34.20
C SER A 654 -58.08 -13.97 -34.29
N ALA A 655 -58.48 -13.11 -35.22
CA ALA A 655 -57.86 -11.82 -35.46
C ALA A 655 -58.09 -10.85 -34.29
N LYS A 656 -57.01 -10.39 -33.65
CA LYS A 656 -57.05 -9.33 -32.62
C LYS A 656 -56.31 -8.09 -33.11
N VAL A 657 -56.91 -6.91 -32.97
CA VAL A 657 -56.25 -5.63 -33.28
C VAL A 657 -55.07 -5.42 -32.32
N LYS A 658 -53.86 -5.29 -32.86
CA LYS A 658 -52.61 -5.01 -32.12
C LYS A 658 -52.28 -3.51 -32.12
N LEU A 659 -52.46 -2.84 -33.26
CA LEU A 659 -52.15 -1.42 -33.43
C LEU A 659 -53.25 -0.74 -34.26
N SER A 660 -53.69 0.43 -33.81
CA SER A 660 -54.66 1.27 -34.52
C SER A 660 -54.16 2.71 -34.53
N THR A 661 -53.69 3.16 -35.69
CA THR A 661 -53.14 4.49 -35.96
C THR A 661 -53.99 5.13 -37.08
N PRO A 662 -54.06 6.47 -37.21
CA PRO A 662 -54.86 7.10 -38.26
C PRO A 662 -54.56 6.58 -39.67
N SER A 663 -53.33 6.19 -39.96
CA SER A 663 -52.89 5.68 -41.27
C SER A 663 -52.63 4.16 -41.32
N GLN A 664 -52.73 3.42 -40.20
CA GLN A 664 -52.31 2.02 -40.15
C GLN A 664 -53.12 1.19 -39.15
N LEU A 665 -53.50 -0.02 -39.55
CA LEU A 665 -54.10 -1.06 -38.72
C LEU A 665 -53.24 -2.31 -38.74
N SER A 666 -53.06 -2.96 -37.59
CA SER A 666 -52.33 -4.24 -37.49
C SER A 666 -53.15 -5.26 -36.70
N TYR A 667 -53.30 -6.48 -37.24
CA TYR A 667 -54.03 -7.59 -36.62
C TYR A 667 -53.10 -8.77 -36.39
N ASN A 668 -53.24 -9.46 -35.25
CA ASN A 668 -52.54 -10.72 -34.98
C ASN A 668 -53.45 -11.90 -35.27
N ILE A 669 -53.01 -12.81 -36.14
CA ILE A 669 -53.77 -13.97 -36.66
C ILE A 669 -53.01 -15.26 -36.32
N LYS A 670 -53.71 -16.34 -35.94
CA LYS A 670 -53.06 -17.62 -35.62
C LYS A 670 -52.57 -18.36 -36.88
N SER A 671 -51.46 -19.10 -36.74
CA SER A 671 -50.88 -19.90 -37.84
C SER A 671 -51.80 -21.00 -38.35
N ASP A 672 -52.63 -21.56 -37.47
CA ASP A 672 -53.54 -22.67 -37.78
C ASP A 672 -54.64 -22.26 -38.78
N GLU A 673 -54.89 -20.96 -38.93
CA GLU A 673 -55.88 -20.40 -39.86
C GLU A 673 -55.25 -19.96 -41.20
N SER A 674 -53.97 -20.26 -41.43
CA SER A 674 -53.27 -19.99 -42.70
C SER A 674 -54.05 -20.45 -43.96
N PRO A 675 -54.76 -21.60 -43.98
CA PRO A 675 -55.57 -22.00 -45.13
C PRO A 675 -56.71 -21.03 -45.49
N LYS A 676 -57.14 -20.16 -44.56
CA LYS A 676 -58.22 -19.19 -44.76
C LYS A 676 -57.73 -17.85 -45.34
N PHE A 677 -56.41 -17.63 -45.40
CA PHE A 677 -55.83 -16.36 -45.85
C PHE A 677 -56.15 -15.98 -47.30
N PRO A 678 -56.17 -16.92 -48.27
CA PRO A 678 -56.51 -16.56 -49.65
C PRO A 678 -57.89 -15.93 -49.79
N ALA A 679 -58.89 -16.44 -49.05
CA ALA A 679 -60.24 -15.88 -49.05
C ALA A 679 -60.29 -14.48 -48.41
N LEU A 680 -59.55 -14.28 -47.30
CA LEU A 680 -59.42 -12.97 -46.65
C LEU A 680 -58.78 -11.92 -47.57
N PHE A 681 -57.68 -12.25 -48.23
CA PHE A 681 -56.99 -11.31 -49.13
C PHE A 681 -57.85 -10.96 -50.35
N THR A 682 -58.55 -11.94 -50.92
CA THR A 682 -59.48 -11.71 -52.03
C THR A 682 -60.59 -10.74 -51.63
N ALA A 683 -61.14 -10.88 -50.41
CA ALA A 683 -62.14 -9.96 -49.89
C ALA A 683 -61.58 -8.54 -49.65
N LEU A 684 -60.39 -8.43 -49.05
CA LEU A 684 -59.76 -7.13 -48.77
C LEU A 684 -59.35 -6.39 -50.05
N GLU A 685 -58.93 -7.10 -51.11
CA GLU A 685 -58.64 -6.50 -52.41
C GLU A 685 -59.92 -6.06 -53.14
N THR A 686 -60.99 -6.85 -53.07
CA THR A 686 -62.28 -6.53 -53.70
C THR A 686 -62.89 -5.26 -53.12
N TYR A 687 -62.85 -5.10 -51.79
CA TYR A 687 -63.41 -3.93 -51.09
C TYR A 687 -62.37 -2.81 -50.82
N LYS A 688 -61.18 -2.88 -51.42
CA LYS A 688 -60.04 -1.99 -51.14
C LYS A 688 -60.38 -0.49 -51.24
N ARG A 689 -61.12 -0.09 -52.28
CA ARG A 689 -61.53 1.32 -52.50
C ARG A 689 -62.64 1.77 -51.57
N GLU A 690 -63.58 0.89 -51.22
CA GLU A 690 -64.71 1.21 -50.33
C GLU A 690 -64.27 1.34 -48.87
N LEU A 691 -63.23 0.60 -48.48
CA LEU A 691 -62.66 0.60 -47.14
C LEU A 691 -61.56 1.65 -46.93
N GLY A 692 -61.14 2.38 -47.96
CA GLY A 692 -60.06 3.35 -47.89
C GLY A 692 -58.68 2.73 -47.58
N VAL A 693 -58.44 1.50 -48.04
CA VAL A 693 -57.20 0.74 -47.81
C VAL A 693 -56.21 1.02 -48.94
N THR A 694 -55.02 1.51 -48.61
CA THR A 694 -53.96 1.80 -49.58
C THR A 694 -53.11 0.56 -49.86
N GLU A 695 -52.70 -0.15 -48.83
CA GLU A 695 -51.79 -1.30 -48.93
C GLU A 695 -52.10 -2.36 -47.88
N ILE A 696 -51.86 -3.63 -48.24
CA ILE A 696 -52.06 -4.78 -47.37
C ILE A 696 -50.76 -5.57 -47.37
N GLY A 697 -50.23 -5.86 -46.19
CA GLY A 697 -49.04 -6.68 -46.00
C GLY A 697 -49.28 -7.73 -44.92
N ILE A 698 -48.74 -8.93 -45.12
CA ILE A 698 -48.71 -9.95 -44.08
C ILE A 698 -47.26 -10.24 -43.71
N THR A 699 -46.96 -10.18 -42.42
CA THR A 699 -45.64 -10.47 -41.88
C THR A 699 -45.73 -11.64 -40.91
N CYS A 700 -44.74 -12.53 -40.90
CA CYS A 700 -44.67 -13.55 -39.87
C CYS A 700 -44.45 -12.89 -38.50
N SER A 701 -45.03 -13.46 -37.44
CA SER A 701 -44.68 -13.04 -36.09
C SER A 701 -43.19 -13.23 -35.81
N THR A 702 -42.64 -12.30 -35.04
CA THR A 702 -41.23 -12.28 -34.69
C THR A 702 -40.99 -13.12 -33.43
N LEU A 703 -39.74 -13.51 -33.19
CA LEU A 703 -39.35 -14.09 -31.89
C LEU A 703 -39.60 -13.11 -30.72
N GLU A 704 -39.72 -11.82 -30.99
CA GLU A 704 -40.14 -10.81 -30.00
C GLU A 704 -41.55 -11.08 -29.48
N ASP A 705 -42.51 -11.38 -30.37
CA ASP A 705 -43.87 -11.72 -29.96
C ASP A 705 -43.90 -13.00 -29.10
N VAL A 706 -43.05 -13.98 -29.41
CA VAL A 706 -42.91 -15.22 -28.62
C VAL A 706 -42.35 -14.88 -27.24
N PHE A 707 -41.31 -14.06 -27.19
CA PHE A 707 -40.65 -13.64 -25.96
C PHE A 707 -41.60 -12.88 -25.02
N LEU A 708 -42.38 -11.93 -25.56
CA LEU A 708 -43.39 -11.19 -24.78
C LEU A 708 -44.44 -12.12 -24.18
N LYS A 709 -44.96 -13.09 -24.96
CA LYS A 709 -45.90 -14.08 -24.43
C LYS A 709 -45.31 -14.99 -23.36
N VAL A 710 -44.03 -15.34 -23.46
CA VAL A 710 -43.32 -16.12 -22.42
C VAL A 710 -43.24 -15.30 -21.13
N ALA A 711 -42.93 -14.00 -21.23
CA ALA A 711 -42.87 -13.09 -20.09
C ALA A 711 -44.25 -12.82 -19.45
N ASP A 712 -45.30 -12.67 -20.27
CA ASP A 712 -46.69 -12.47 -19.81
C ASP A 712 -47.23 -13.71 -19.08
N ASN A 713 -46.95 -14.91 -19.61
CA ASN A 713 -47.36 -16.16 -18.94
C ASN A 713 -46.62 -16.40 -17.62
N ALA A 714 -45.42 -15.85 -17.45
CA ALA A 714 -44.66 -15.94 -16.21
C ALA A 714 -45.19 -14.98 -15.12
N SER A 715 -45.75 -13.83 -15.51
CA SER A 715 -46.31 -12.83 -14.58
C SER A 715 -47.68 -13.20 -14.01
N HIS A 716 -48.45 -14.08 -14.68
CA HIS A 716 -49.71 -14.62 -14.15
C HIS A 716 -49.57 -15.59 -12.96
N ASN A 717 -48.35 -15.92 -12.51
CA ASN A 717 -48.10 -16.73 -11.31
C ASN A 717 -47.78 -15.90 -10.05
N ILE A 718 -47.90 -14.57 -10.12
CA ILE A 718 -47.82 -13.67 -8.97
C ILE A 718 -49.27 -13.34 -8.56
N PRO A 719 -49.68 -13.46 -7.28
CA PRO A 719 -51.03 -13.11 -6.88
C PRO A 719 -51.29 -11.64 -7.21
N GLU A 720 -52.29 -11.39 -8.07
CA GLU A 720 -52.80 -10.06 -8.40
C GLU A 720 -53.30 -9.38 -7.11
N ASN A 721 -52.45 -8.51 -6.58
CA ASN A 721 -52.82 -7.40 -5.72
C ASN A 721 -51.98 -6.23 -6.20
N ASP A 722 -52.41 -5.53 -7.25
CA ASP A 722 -52.00 -4.14 -7.49
C ASP A 722 -52.87 -3.49 -8.58
N ASP A 723 -53.99 -2.92 -8.13
CA ASP A 723 -54.90 -2.02 -8.87
C ASP A 723 -54.33 -0.59 -9.04
N HIS A 724 -53.01 -0.41 -9.04
CA HIS A 724 -52.38 0.93 -8.92
C HIS A 724 -51.64 1.46 -10.16
N LEU A 725 -51.68 0.78 -11.30
CA LEU A 725 -50.88 1.15 -12.48
C LEU A 725 -51.58 1.99 -13.56
N ASN A 726 -52.65 2.71 -13.22
CA ASN A 726 -53.31 3.65 -14.15
C ASN A 726 -53.12 5.15 -13.84
N ASN A 727 -52.26 5.50 -12.89
CA ASN A 727 -51.87 6.90 -12.67
C ASN A 727 -50.46 7.13 -13.20
N ASN A 728 -50.33 7.51 -14.47
CA ASN A 728 -49.15 8.23 -14.93
C ASN A 728 -49.16 9.60 -14.22
N PRO A 729 -48.25 9.90 -13.28
CA PRO A 729 -48.15 11.25 -12.77
C PRO A 729 -47.56 12.08 -13.91
N ILE A 730 -48.38 12.93 -14.51
CA ILE A 730 -47.91 14.03 -15.33
C ILE A 730 -46.93 14.81 -14.45
N ILE A 731 -45.63 14.68 -14.75
CA ILE A 731 -44.56 15.39 -14.05
C ILE A 731 -44.83 16.89 -14.28
N GLN A 732 -45.47 17.53 -13.31
CA GLN A 732 -45.65 18.97 -13.31
C GLN A 732 -44.27 19.61 -13.32
N GLY A 733 -43.95 20.32 -14.41
CA GLY A 733 -42.71 21.06 -14.55
C GLY A 733 -42.57 22.05 -13.40
N HIS A 734 -41.65 21.78 -12.48
CA HIS A 734 -41.29 22.72 -11.44
C HIS A 734 -40.64 23.95 -12.07
N SER A 735 -41.26 25.11 -11.87
CA SER A 735 -40.66 26.40 -12.19
C SER A 735 -39.44 26.63 -11.29
N ASN A 736 -38.31 26.93 -11.93
CA ASN A 736 -37.06 27.23 -11.25
C ASN A 736 -37.25 28.42 -10.30
N SER A 737 -37.13 28.20 -8.99
CA SER A 737 -37.01 29.27 -8.01
C SER A 737 -35.63 29.93 -8.14
N SER A 738 -35.61 31.06 -8.84
CA SER A 738 -34.43 31.91 -8.99
C SER A 738 -34.12 32.61 -7.66
N GLY A 739 -33.19 32.06 -6.88
CA GLY A 739 -32.60 32.80 -5.74
C GLY A 739 -31.93 31.95 -4.66
N THR A 740 -32.36 30.70 -4.45
CA THR A 740 -31.85 29.82 -3.37
C THR A 740 -31.11 28.58 -3.88
N GLY A 741 -30.79 28.54 -5.18
CA GLY A 741 -30.14 27.39 -5.82
C GLY A 741 -28.73 27.10 -5.30
N PHE A 742 -27.92 28.12 -4.98
CA PHE A 742 -26.53 27.93 -4.57
C PHE A 742 -26.40 27.16 -3.24
N LEU A 743 -27.15 27.56 -2.20
CA LEU A 743 -27.11 26.90 -0.90
C LEU A 743 -27.70 25.48 -0.97
N LEU A 744 -28.74 25.29 -1.79
CA LEU A 744 -29.32 23.97 -2.04
C LEU A 744 -28.33 23.04 -2.76
N GLN A 745 -27.63 23.54 -3.78
CA GLN A 745 -26.56 22.83 -4.48
C GLN A 745 -25.41 22.47 -3.53
N LEU A 746 -24.97 23.42 -2.69
CA LEU A 746 -23.94 23.16 -1.67
C LEU A 746 -24.39 22.05 -0.70
N ARG A 747 -25.61 22.12 -0.18
CA ARG A 747 -26.17 21.10 0.72
C ARG A 747 -26.25 19.73 0.03
N ALA A 748 -26.64 19.68 -1.25
CA ALA A 748 -26.70 18.44 -2.01
C ALA A 748 -25.31 17.82 -2.22
N LEU A 749 -24.29 18.62 -2.56
CA LEU A 749 -22.91 18.15 -2.72
C LEU A 749 -22.33 17.64 -1.40
N VAL A 750 -22.53 18.37 -0.29
CA VAL A 750 -22.11 17.92 1.06
C VAL A 750 -22.81 16.62 1.44
N TYR A 751 -24.13 16.51 1.21
CA TYR A 751 -24.90 15.30 1.51
C TYR A 751 -24.41 14.08 0.71
N LYS A 752 -24.19 14.25 -0.60
CA LYS A 752 -23.61 13.21 -1.46
C LYS A 752 -22.27 12.73 -0.92
N ARG A 753 -21.42 13.68 -0.49
CA ARG A 753 -20.09 13.38 0.00
C ARG A 753 -20.11 12.64 1.33
N PHE A 754 -20.99 13.06 2.23
CA PHE A 754 -21.24 12.38 3.50
C PHE A 754 -21.71 10.94 3.31
N LEU A 755 -22.72 10.72 2.44
CA LEU A 755 -23.19 9.36 2.11
C LEU A 755 -22.08 8.49 1.52
N THR A 756 -21.24 9.06 0.65
CA THR A 756 -20.13 8.32 0.06
C THR A 756 -19.14 7.89 1.13
N ARG A 757 -18.79 8.78 2.08
CA ARG A 757 -17.89 8.50 3.19
C ARG A 757 -18.45 7.42 4.13
N ILE A 758 -19.73 7.48 4.50
CA ILE A 758 -20.40 6.43 5.30
C ILE A 758 -20.33 5.07 4.63
N ARG A 759 -20.60 5.02 3.33
CA ARG A 759 -20.56 3.75 2.57
C ARG A 759 -19.15 3.18 2.44
N THR A 760 -18.10 4.01 2.55
CA THR A 760 -16.69 3.61 2.52
C THR A 760 -15.97 3.80 3.86
N TRP A 761 -16.67 3.60 4.97
CA TRP A 761 -16.19 3.97 6.31
C TRP A 761 -14.90 3.23 6.75
N ILE A 762 -14.70 1.99 6.32
CA ILE A 762 -13.50 1.19 6.67
C ILE A 762 -12.24 1.88 6.15
N SER A 763 -12.26 2.31 4.88
CA SER A 763 -11.10 2.99 4.29
C SER A 763 -10.82 4.32 4.98
N THR A 764 -11.85 5.08 5.35
CA THR A 764 -11.66 6.36 6.04
C THR A 764 -11.14 6.17 7.45
N LEU A 765 -11.62 5.16 8.17
CA LEU A 765 -11.19 4.86 9.52
C LEU A 765 -9.71 4.45 9.55
N VAL A 766 -9.27 3.64 8.59
CA VAL A 766 -7.86 3.27 8.42
C VAL A 766 -6.98 4.51 8.26
N PHE A 767 -7.34 5.46 7.37
CA PHE A 767 -6.57 6.70 7.18
C PHE A 767 -6.57 7.64 8.39
N ILE A 768 -7.55 7.53 9.28
CA ILE A 768 -7.61 8.34 10.50
C ILE A 768 -6.74 7.74 11.62
N ILE A 769 -6.76 6.42 11.77
CA ILE A 769 -6.07 5.73 12.88
C ILE A 769 -4.56 5.63 12.64
N ILE A 770 -4.12 5.35 11.42
CA ILE A 770 -2.69 5.12 11.12
C ILE A 770 -1.80 6.30 11.54
N PRO A 771 -2.10 7.56 11.16
CA PRO A 771 -1.28 8.71 11.56
C PRO A 771 -1.25 8.86 13.07
N ALA A 772 -2.38 8.64 13.75
CA ALA A 772 -2.46 8.72 15.21
C ALA A 772 -1.60 7.62 15.89
N LEU A 773 -1.58 6.40 15.36
CA LEU A 773 -0.70 5.34 15.87
C LEU A 773 0.78 5.66 15.61
N MET A 774 1.10 6.21 14.44
CA MET A 774 2.45 6.63 14.10
C MET A 774 2.91 7.79 14.99
N THR A 775 2.05 8.79 15.26
CA THR A 775 2.36 9.87 16.21
C THR A 775 2.53 9.34 17.62
N ALA A 776 1.63 8.47 18.09
CA ALA A 776 1.75 7.82 19.40
C ALA A 776 3.10 7.12 19.56
N TYR A 777 3.55 6.37 18.55
CA TYR A 777 4.86 5.73 18.56
C TYR A 777 6.01 6.74 18.58
N THR A 778 5.94 7.83 17.81
CA THR A 778 6.98 8.87 17.85
C THR A 778 7.08 9.51 19.22
N VAL A 779 5.95 9.82 19.85
CA VAL A 779 5.91 10.42 21.19
C VAL A 779 6.43 9.44 22.21
N TYR A 780 6.04 8.17 22.12
CA TYR A 780 6.55 7.10 22.97
C TYR A 780 8.08 6.96 22.88
N GLN A 781 8.66 7.05 21.68
CA GLN A 781 10.13 7.01 21.55
C GLN A 781 10.80 8.27 22.12
N ILE A 782 10.23 9.46 21.90
CA ILE A 782 10.78 10.72 22.42
C ILE A 782 10.70 10.76 23.96
N MET A 783 9.61 10.22 24.51
CA MET A 783 9.34 10.12 25.95
C MET A 783 9.90 8.85 26.57
N GLY A 784 10.54 7.98 25.79
CA GLY A 784 11.13 6.74 26.26
C GLY A 784 12.25 7.04 27.25
N GLN A 785 11.94 6.90 28.54
CA GLN A 785 12.89 7.01 29.64
C GLN A 785 13.13 5.61 30.18
N ASN A 786 14.39 5.30 30.49
CA ASN A 786 14.69 4.18 31.37
C ASN A 786 14.27 4.62 32.77
N VAL A 787 13.04 4.27 33.19
CA VAL A 787 12.61 4.46 34.58
C VAL A 787 13.60 3.68 35.44
N VAL A 788 14.41 4.41 36.20
CA VAL A 788 15.44 3.84 37.08
C VAL A 788 14.69 3.14 38.22
N SER A 789 14.45 1.84 38.06
CA SER A 789 13.94 1.00 39.14
C SER A 789 14.90 1.03 40.31
N GLU A 790 14.43 0.66 41.51
CA GLU A 790 15.28 0.48 42.68
C GLU A 790 16.53 -0.33 42.31
N GLN A 791 17.68 0.32 42.49
CA GLN A 791 18.97 -0.16 42.00
C GLN A 791 19.47 -1.26 42.94
N PRO A 792 19.67 -2.50 42.46
CA PRO A 792 20.12 -3.57 43.33
C PRO A 792 21.55 -3.30 43.84
N ASN A 793 21.86 -3.82 45.03
CA ASN A 793 23.23 -3.76 45.54
C ASN A 793 24.18 -4.54 44.60
N LEU A 794 25.17 -3.86 44.04
CA LEU A 794 26.16 -4.44 43.14
C LEU A 794 27.50 -4.58 43.85
N SER A 795 27.96 -5.82 44.04
CA SER A 795 29.32 -6.05 44.52
C SER A 795 30.34 -5.60 43.46
N ILE A 796 31.36 -4.85 43.87
CA ILE A 796 32.44 -4.37 42.99
C ILE A 796 33.47 -5.49 42.89
N SER A 797 33.07 -6.53 42.16
CA SER A 797 33.83 -7.76 41.94
C SER A 797 33.73 -8.17 40.47
N LEU A 798 34.73 -8.93 40.01
CA LEU A 798 34.77 -9.47 38.65
C LEU A 798 33.61 -10.46 38.38
N SER A 799 32.96 -10.99 39.42
CA SER A 799 31.95 -12.07 39.33
C SER A 799 30.67 -11.65 38.63
N ASN A 800 30.40 -10.34 38.59
CA ASN A 800 29.19 -9.78 37.99
C ASN A 800 29.33 -9.59 36.47
N PHE A 801 30.53 -9.81 35.93
CA PHE A 801 30.86 -9.65 34.52
C PHE A 801 31.28 -11.02 33.95
N PRO A 802 30.35 -11.82 33.41
CA PRO A 802 30.67 -13.13 32.88
C PRO A 802 31.50 -13.00 31.59
N GLY A 803 32.58 -13.79 31.48
CA GLY A 803 33.38 -13.87 30.26
C GLY A 803 34.38 -12.73 30.06
N VAL A 804 34.67 -11.93 31.09
CA VAL A 804 35.69 -10.87 31.00
C VAL A 804 37.10 -11.38 31.29
N HIS A 805 38.06 -10.75 30.62
CA HIS A 805 39.48 -11.03 30.65
C HIS A 805 40.25 -9.91 31.37
N VAL A 806 41.30 -10.30 32.10
CA VAL A 806 42.20 -9.38 32.81
C VAL A 806 43.64 -9.64 32.36
N ALA A 807 44.28 -8.63 31.77
CA ALA A 807 45.68 -8.73 31.34
C ALA A 807 46.63 -8.62 32.54
N ILE A 808 47.61 -9.51 32.66
CA ILE A 808 48.56 -9.55 33.78
C ILE A 808 50.00 -9.61 33.24
N SER A 809 50.83 -8.64 33.63
CA SER A 809 52.26 -8.63 33.43
C SER A 809 52.98 -8.46 34.77
N ALA A 810 53.83 -9.41 35.15
CA ALA A 810 54.59 -9.32 36.40
C ALA A 810 55.98 -9.94 36.27
N ASP A 811 57.00 -9.23 36.77
CA ASP A 811 58.41 -9.70 36.70
C ASP A 811 58.65 -10.95 37.56
N LYS A 812 57.93 -11.08 38.68
CA LYS A 812 58.03 -12.22 39.61
C LYS A 812 56.90 -13.21 39.39
N GLN A 813 57.25 -14.48 39.22
CA GLN A 813 56.25 -15.53 38.98
C GLN A 813 55.32 -15.78 40.18
N ALA A 814 55.81 -15.59 41.41
CA ALA A 814 54.99 -15.70 42.62
C ALA A 814 53.87 -14.65 42.67
N THR A 815 54.15 -13.40 42.29
CA THR A 815 53.15 -12.32 42.24
C THR A 815 52.20 -12.50 41.05
N SER A 816 52.70 -12.97 39.90
CA SER A 816 51.84 -13.35 38.78
C SER A 816 50.81 -14.43 39.19
N ASN A 817 51.25 -15.48 39.87
CA ASN A 817 50.38 -16.56 40.35
C ASN A 817 49.35 -16.06 41.39
N LEU A 818 49.74 -15.13 42.25
CA LEU A 818 48.83 -14.49 43.21
C LEU A 818 47.74 -13.70 42.48
N ILE A 819 48.11 -12.81 41.54
CA ILE A 819 47.14 -12.00 40.78
C ILE A 819 46.23 -12.92 39.95
N GLN A 820 46.77 -13.96 39.32
CA GLN A 820 45.97 -14.98 38.61
C GLN A 820 44.97 -15.69 39.54
N SER A 821 45.37 -16.01 40.77
CA SER A 821 44.48 -16.64 41.75
C SER A 821 43.33 -15.73 42.18
N ILE A 822 43.62 -14.43 42.36
CA ILE A 822 42.62 -13.40 42.70
C ILE A 822 41.64 -13.23 41.54
N VAL A 823 42.14 -13.08 40.31
CA VAL A 823 41.33 -12.93 39.10
C VAL A 823 40.42 -14.14 38.88
N ARG A 824 40.94 -15.37 39.01
CA ARG A 824 40.15 -16.61 38.90
C ARG A 824 39.11 -16.73 40.01
N SER A 825 39.47 -16.38 41.25
CA SER A 825 38.53 -16.39 42.38
C SER A 825 37.40 -15.37 42.18
N GLY A 826 37.69 -14.28 41.45
CA GLY A 826 36.72 -13.27 41.06
C GLY A 826 35.84 -13.68 39.86
N GLY A 827 36.07 -14.81 39.19
CA GLY A 827 35.24 -15.27 38.07
C GLY A 827 35.65 -14.73 36.68
N ALA A 828 36.79 -14.05 36.56
CA ALA A 828 37.36 -13.61 35.29
C ALA A 828 38.51 -14.52 34.82
N THR A 829 38.80 -14.48 33.53
CA THR A 829 39.91 -15.21 32.91
C THR A 829 41.20 -14.39 32.96
N PRO A 830 42.28 -14.89 33.59
CA PRO A 830 43.56 -14.20 33.58
C PRO A 830 44.32 -14.43 32.27
N ASP A 831 44.64 -13.35 31.58
CA ASP A 831 45.48 -13.36 30.37
C ASP A 831 46.89 -12.92 30.73
N VAL A 832 47.80 -13.90 30.84
CA VAL A 832 49.19 -13.64 31.22
C VAL A 832 49.96 -13.17 29.99
N VAL A 833 50.53 -11.97 30.06
CA VAL A 833 51.36 -11.41 28.99
C VAL A 833 52.66 -12.23 28.87
N PRO A 834 53.02 -12.71 27.66
CA PRO A 834 54.27 -13.41 27.44
C PRO A 834 55.48 -12.57 27.87
N ALA A 835 56.50 -13.20 28.46
CA ALA A 835 57.69 -12.48 28.97
C ALA A 835 58.48 -11.73 27.88
N ASP A 836 58.31 -12.12 26.61
CA ASP A 836 59.02 -11.55 25.46
C ASP A 836 58.32 -10.31 24.86
N THR A 837 57.11 -9.96 25.31
CA THR A 837 56.31 -8.85 24.77
C THR A 837 56.03 -7.78 25.83
N SER A 838 56.16 -6.50 25.45
CA SER A 838 55.75 -5.41 26.33
C SER A 838 54.23 -5.36 26.45
N PHE A 839 53.72 -5.04 27.64
CA PHE A 839 52.29 -4.95 27.96
C PHE A 839 51.47 -4.15 26.92
N ASN A 840 51.92 -2.94 26.55
CA ASN A 840 51.23 -2.10 25.56
C ASN A 840 51.20 -2.72 24.15
N ASN A 841 52.27 -3.41 23.74
CA ASN A 841 52.29 -4.11 22.45
C ASN A 841 51.39 -5.35 22.46
N TYR A 842 51.26 -6.04 23.60
CA TYR A 842 50.31 -7.14 23.73
C TYR A 842 48.87 -6.66 23.62
N LEU A 843 48.51 -5.59 24.34
CA LEU A 843 47.18 -4.98 24.22
C LEU A 843 46.93 -4.40 22.83
N GLY A 844 47.95 -3.78 22.21
CA GLY A 844 47.88 -3.33 20.82
C GLY A 844 47.65 -4.50 19.84
N GLY A 845 48.25 -5.65 20.11
CA GLY A 845 47.97 -6.91 19.40
C GLY A 845 46.52 -7.36 19.57
N GLN A 846 45.98 -7.35 20.79
CA GLN A 846 44.58 -7.70 21.06
C GLN A 846 43.59 -6.73 20.37
N ILE A 847 43.89 -5.43 20.38
CA ILE A 847 43.09 -4.40 19.69
C ILE A 847 43.12 -4.65 18.17
N ASN A 848 44.28 -5.01 17.62
CA ASN A 848 44.46 -5.28 16.20
C ASN A 848 43.89 -6.64 15.77
N ASP A 849 43.77 -7.61 16.69
CA ASP A 849 43.14 -8.91 16.46
C ASP A 849 41.60 -8.78 16.43
N SER A 850 41.00 -8.09 17.42
CA SER A 850 39.58 -7.71 17.40
C SER A 850 39.29 -6.59 18.39
N LEU A 851 39.01 -5.39 17.85
CA LEU A 851 38.59 -4.25 18.64
C LEU A 851 37.29 -4.54 19.40
N ILE A 852 36.31 -5.18 18.76
CA ILE A 852 35.00 -5.44 19.40
C ILE A 852 35.15 -6.42 20.57
N LYS A 853 35.99 -7.45 20.42
CA LYS A 853 36.29 -8.38 21.51
C LYS A 853 37.01 -7.67 22.65
N TYR A 854 37.97 -6.81 22.32
CA TYR A 854 38.67 -5.97 23.29
C TYR A 854 37.71 -5.08 24.09
N GLU A 855 36.80 -4.37 23.43
CA GLU A 855 35.79 -3.50 24.07
C GLU A 855 34.83 -4.28 24.99
N ARG A 856 34.52 -5.53 24.65
CA ARG A 856 33.52 -6.35 25.34
C ARG A 856 34.05 -7.28 26.41
N GLU A 857 35.30 -7.70 26.32
CA GLU A 857 35.87 -8.72 27.18
C GLU A 857 36.99 -8.16 28.06
N MET A 858 37.76 -7.15 27.61
CA MET A 858 38.88 -6.62 28.39
C MET A 858 38.41 -5.59 29.43
N ILE A 859 38.31 -6.04 30.68
CA ILE A 859 37.83 -5.19 31.77
C ILE A 859 38.95 -4.45 32.50
N ALA A 860 40.13 -5.07 32.67
CA ALA A 860 41.23 -4.52 33.47
C ALA A 860 42.61 -5.05 33.06
N GLY A 861 43.66 -4.33 33.46
CA GLY A 861 45.07 -4.69 33.29
C GLY A 861 45.86 -4.53 34.59
N PHE A 862 46.89 -5.34 34.80
CA PHE A 862 47.82 -5.22 35.92
C PHE A 862 49.26 -5.36 35.45
N GLN A 863 50.08 -4.36 35.75
CA GLN A 863 51.51 -4.38 35.54
C GLN A 863 52.26 -4.27 36.89
N TYR A 864 53.03 -5.30 37.23
CA TYR A 864 53.87 -5.31 38.42
C TYR A 864 55.35 -5.38 38.02
N ASN A 865 56.00 -4.22 38.03
CA ASN A 865 57.44 -4.09 37.88
C ASN A 865 58.06 -4.09 39.28
N SER A 866 59.27 -4.64 39.47
CA SER A 866 60.06 -4.80 40.71
C SER A 866 59.71 -3.96 41.96
N THR A 867 59.26 -2.70 41.82
CA THR A 867 58.76 -1.83 42.90
C THR A 867 57.48 -1.03 42.58
N VAL A 868 56.87 -1.16 41.40
CA VAL A 868 55.72 -0.38 40.92
C VAL A 868 54.55 -1.31 40.60
N LEU A 869 53.38 -1.05 41.19
CA LEU A 869 52.12 -1.74 40.88
C LEU A 869 51.22 -0.76 40.13
N LEU A 870 50.92 -1.07 38.89
CA LEU A 870 50.07 -0.26 38.02
C LEU A 870 48.82 -1.08 37.69
N GLY A 871 47.65 -0.56 38.07
CA GLY A 871 46.36 -1.14 37.72
C GLY A 871 45.69 -0.30 36.62
N GLU A 872 45.27 -0.92 35.54
CA GLU A 872 44.60 -0.24 34.43
C GLU A 872 43.14 -0.64 34.33
N PHE A 873 42.26 0.33 34.18
CA PHE A 873 40.82 0.10 33.99
C PHE A 873 40.41 0.36 32.54
N SER A 874 39.39 -0.37 32.08
CA SER A 874 38.78 -0.16 30.77
C SER A 874 37.81 1.03 30.80
N LEU A 875 37.85 1.88 29.76
CA LEU A 875 36.89 2.98 29.58
C LEU A 875 35.56 2.53 28.97
N TYR A 876 35.48 1.27 28.51
CA TYR A 876 34.26 0.72 27.92
C TYR A 876 33.27 0.26 29.00
N PHE A 877 33.78 -0.18 30.15
CA PHE A 877 32.98 -0.66 31.28
C PHE A 877 32.77 0.41 32.35
N LEU A 878 31.51 0.71 32.67
CA LEU A 878 31.14 1.75 33.64
C LEU A 878 31.80 1.55 35.01
N HIS A 879 31.79 0.32 35.53
CA HIS A 879 32.25 -0.03 36.88
C HIS A 879 33.72 -0.46 36.96
N SER A 880 34.42 -0.56 35.83
CA SER A 880 35.82 -1.01 35.80
C SER A 880 36.77 -0.21 36.71
N PRO A 881 36.70 1.13 36.78
CA PRO A 881 37.56 1.90 37.68
C PRO A 881 37.46 1.44 39.14
N ALA A 882 36.25 1.28 39.68
CA ALA A 882 36.07 0.88 41.07
C ALA A 882 36.52 -0.58 41.33
N ILE A 883 36.37 -1.45 40.34
CA ILE A 883 36.84 -2.85 40.38
C ILE A 883 38.35 -2.90 40.47
N VAL A 884 39.06 -2.13 39.64
CA VAL A 884 40.53 -2.09 39.65
C VAL A 884 41.04 -1.56 40.99
N PHE A 885 40.44 -0.52 41.56
CA PHE A 885 40.80 -0.04 42.90
C PHE A 885 40.65 -1.12 43.98
N ASN A 886 39.53 -1.86 43.98
CA ASN A 886 39.30 -2.95 44.93
C ASN A 886 40.31 -4.09 44.75
N LEU A 887 40.64 -4.44 43.50
CA LEU A 887 41.62 -5.47 43.17
C LEU A 887 43.04 -5.07 43.60
N VAL A 888 43.46 -3.83 43.35
CA VAL A 888 44.77 -3.32 43.80
C VAL A 888 44.90 -3.42 45.32
N ALA A 889 43.87 -3.02 46.07
CA ALA A 889 43.87 -3.13 47.53
C ALA A 889 43.97 -4.58 48.01
N ASN A 890 43.23 -5.50 47.38
CA ASN A 890 43.28 -6.93 47.69
C ASN A 890 44.62 -7.60 47.31
N ILE A 891 45.24 -7.20 46.20
CA ILE A 891 46.58 -7.68 45.80
C ILE A 891 47.60 -7.28 46.87
N LEU A 892 47.59 -6.03 47.33
CA LEU A 892 48.50 -5.57 48.39
C LEU A 892 48.25 -6.27 49.72
N LEU A 893 46.99 -6.50 50.08
CA LEU A 893 46.60 -7.20 51.30
C LEU A 893 47.06 -8.67 51.28
N GLN A 894 46.73 -9.41 50.21
CA GLN A 894 46.98 -10.85 50.13
C GLN A 894 48.46 -11.19 49.92
N GLN A 895 49.28 -10.24 49.46
CA GLN A 895 50.74 -10.39 49.45
C GLN A 895 51.34 -10.59 50.85
N LEU A 896 50.73 -10.01 51.89
CA LEU A 896 51.22 -10.03 53.27
C LEU A 896 50.33 -10.86 54.21
N SER A 897 49.02 -10.89 53.97
CA SER A 897 48.03 -11.66 54.73
C SER A 897 47.05 -12.39 53.79
N PRO A 898 47.32 -13.65 53.43
CA PRO A 898 46.56 -14.37 52.39
C PRO A 898 45.12 -14.74 52.79
N SER A 899 44.78 -14.66 54.08
CA SER A 899 43.44 -14.99 54.61
C SER A 899 42.47 -13.80 54.66
N SER A 900 42.94 -12.58 54.38
CA SER A 900 42.16 -11.36 54.52
C SER A 900 41.67 -10.84 53.16
N VAL A 901 40.42 -10.37 53.11
CA VAL A 901 39.78 -9.89 51.87
C VAL A 901 38.99 -8.60 52.14
N ILE A 902 39.04 -7.67 51.18
CA ILE A 902 38.22 -6.46 51.15
C ILE A 902 37.13 -6.65 50.09
N THR A 903 35.87 -6.49 50.49
CA THR A 903 34.73 -6.51 49.58
C THR A 903 33.98 -5.18 49.65
N VAL A 904 33.91 -4.50 48.51
CA VAL A 904 33.19 -3.24 48.33
C VAL A 904 31.92 -3.50 47.54
N SER A 905 30.81 -2.89 47.92
CA SER A 905 29.61 -2.88 47.10
C SER A 905 29.09 -1.47 46.84
N ASN A 906 28.63 -1.24 45.61
CA ASN A 906 27.94 -0.02 45.22
C ASN A 906 26.44 -0.23 45.37
N HIS A 907 25.81 0.57 46.22
CA HIS A 907 24.37 0.57 46.36
C HIS A 907 23.88 2.03 46.37
N PRO A 908 23.69 2.62 45.19
CA PRO A 908 23.28 4.02 45.09
C PRO A 908 21.94 4.24 45.80
N ILE A 909 21.82 5.36 46.49
CA ILE A 909 20.55 5.78 47.09
C ILE A 909 19.74 6.42 45.98
N VAL A 910 18.60 5.83 45.66
CA VAL A 910 17.59 6.50 44.85
C VAL A 910 16.94 7.59 45.71
N VAL A 911 17.33 8.84 45.48
CA VAL A 911 16.84 9.99 46.27
C VAL A 911 15.45 10.44 45.78
N GLN A 912 15.10 10.19 44.51
CA GLN A 912 13.80 10.54 43.93
C GLN A 912 13.17 9.35 43.17
N MET A 913 11.86 9.13 43.37
CA MET A 913 11.05 8.22 42.54
C MET A 913 10.53 8.89 41.26
N ASP A 914 10.70 10.21 41.12
CA ASP A 914 10.36 10.99 39.93
C ASP A 914 11.66 11.59 39.38
N LEU A 915 11.99 11.30 38.12
CA LEU A 915 13.15 11.87 37.43
C LEU A 915 13.22 13.39 37.64
N ASP A 916 14.35 13.93 38.11
CA ASP A 916 14.50 15.38 38.24
C ASP A 916 14.40 16.01 36.85
N ILE A 917 13.37 16.83 36.63
CA ILE A 917 13.09 17.44 35.32
C ILE A 917 14.27 18.34 34.89
N CYS A 918 15.08 18.79 35.85
CA CYS A 918 16.31 19.51 35.62
C CYS A 918 17.42 18.69 34.95
N ASP A 919 17.58 17.40 35.29
CA ASP A 919 18.55 16.53 34.61
C ASP A 919 18.13 16.26 33.16
N LEU A 920 16.81 16.17 32.93
CA LEU A 920 16.22 16.09 31.61
C LEU A 920 16.49 17.35 30.78
N ALA A 921 16.34 18.53 31.39
CA ALA A 921 16.63 19.80 30.73
C ALA A 921 18.10 19.93 30.29
N LEU A 922 19.03 19.42 31.09
CA LEU A 922 20.46 19.41 30.76
C LEU A 922 20.81 18.49 29.58
N GLN A 923 20.15 17.34 29.46
CA GLN A 923 20.36 16.38 28.37
C GLN A 923 19.48 16.64 27.15
N ALA A 924 18.45 17.49 27.29
CA ALA A 924 17.51 17.84 26.25
C ALA A 924 18.15 18.25 24.92
N PRO A 925 19.16 19.13 24.86
CA PRO A 925 19.78 19.54 23.59
C PRO A 925 20.45 18.39 22.84
N MET A 926 21.09 17.45 23.56
CA MET A 926 21.73 16.28 22.95
C MET A 926 20.69 15.26 22.46
N LYS A 927 19.62 15.02 23.23
CA LYS A 927 18.51 14.16 22.80
C LYS A 927 17.74 14.75 21.61
N ALA A 928 17.56 16.07 21.57
CA ALA A 928 16.87 16.76 20.48
C ALA A 928 17.56 16.59 19.11
N GLN A 929 18.89 16.34 19.08
CA GLN A 929 19.62 16.05 17.84
C GLN A 929 19.19 14.74 17.15
N LEU A 930 18.58 13.81 17.89
CA LEU A 930 18.08 12.53 17.37
C LEU A 930 16.61 12.61 16.88
N PHE A 931 15.93 13.73 17.13
CA PHE A 931 14.53 13.92 16.71
C PHE A 931 14.28 13.93 15.20
N PRO A 932 15.21 14.37 14.33
CA PRO A 932 15.01 14.27 12.88
C PRO A 932 14.68 12.84 12.43
N LEU A 933 15.30 11.84 13.06
CA LEU A 933 15.08 10.44 12.76
C LEU A 933 13.72 9.94 13.26
N THR A 934 13.35 10.26 14.50
CA THR A 934 12.09 9.79 15.10
C THR A 934 10.87 10.45 14.43
N MET A 935 10.98 11.70 13.98
CA MET A 935 9.92 12.44 13.31
C MET A 935 9.55 11.91 11.93
N THR A 936 10.43 11.13 11.28
CA THR A 936 10.13 10.50 9.98
C THR A 936 8.84 9.69 10.02
N ILE A 937 8.60 9.00 11.12
CA ILE A 937 7.46 8.09 11.29
C ILE A 937 6.15 8.87 11.30
N MET A 938 6.10 9.97 12.03
CA MET A 938 4.94 10.88 12.01
C MET A 938 4.71 11.43 10.60
N THR A 939 5.78 11.85 9.92
CA THR A 939 5.67 12.47 8.59
C THR A 939 5.18 11.50 7.51
N LEU A 940 5.55 10.21 7.62
CA LEU A 940 4.99 9.15 6.78
C LEU A 940 3.49 8.99 7.02
N GLY A 941 3.03 9.05 8.27
CA GLY A 941 1.61 9.06 8.61
C GLY A 941 0.85 10.21 7.94
N LEU A 942 1.40 11.42 8.03
CA LEU A 942 0.83 12.62 7.38
C LEU A 942 0.80 12.51 5.85
N MET A 943 1.86 11.99 5.23
CA MET A 943 1.91 11.73 3.79
C MET A 943 0.78 10.77 3.33
N ILE A 944 0.53 9.71 4.10
CA ILE A 944 -0.53 8.73 3.80
C ILE A 944 -1.93 9.38 3.86
N VAL A 945 -2.15 10.28 4.82
CA VAL A 945 -3.42 11.05 4.91
C VAL A 945 -3.60 11.92 3.69
N SER A 946 -2.59 12.72 3.34
CA SER A 946 -2.64 13.62 2.18
C SER A 946 -2.91 12.86 0.87
N MET A 947 -2.32 11.67 0.72
CA MET A 947 -2.54 10.80 -0.44
C MET A 947 -4.02 10.34 -0.57
N SER A 948 -4.75 10.18 0.54
CA SER A 948 -6.14 9.69 0.52
C SER A 948 -7.10 10.64 -0.22
N TYR A 949 -6.81 11.95 -0.21
CA TYR A 949 -7.67 12.98 -0.80
C TYR A 949 -7.64 13.02 -2.32
N ILE A 950 -6.65 12.38 -2.96
CA ILE A 950 -6.53 12.29 -4.42
C ILE A 950 -7.66 11.44 -5.02
N SER A 951 -8.07 10.40 -4.32
CA SER A 951 -8.89 9.32 -4.89
C SER A 951 -10.31 9.77 -5.26
N TYR A 952 -10.93 10.64 -4.46
CA TYR A 952 -12.33 11.03 -4.66
C TYR A 952 -12.53 11.95 -5.88
N PRO A 953 -11.86 13.12 -5.99
CA PRO A 953 -12.02 13.99 -7.17
C PRO A 953 -11.64 13.28 -8.46
N LEU A 954 -10.64 12.40 -8.40
CA LEU A 954 -10.21 11.64 -9.54
C LEU A 954 -11.26 10.61 -10.00
N LYS A 955 -11.88 9.87 -9.09
CA LYS A 955 -12.96 8.91 -9.44
C LYS A 955 -14.12 9.63 -10.13
N GLU A 956 -14.49 10.82 -9.67
CA GLU A 956 -15.58 11.60 -10.30
C GLU A 956 -15.21 12.14 -11.68
N ARG A 957 -13.94 12.50 -11.88
CA ARG A 957 -13.44 12.90 -13.19
C ARG A 957 -13.43 11.74 -14.18
N VAL A 958 -12.91 10.57 -13.77
CA VAL A 958 -12.79 9.39 -14.64
C VAL A 958 -14.16 8.81 -15.01
N ASN A 959 -15.11 8.83 -14.06
CA ASN A 959 -16.48 8.38 -14.31
C ASN A 959 -17.35 9.44 -15.04
N ASN A 960 -16.77 10.58 -15.42
CA ASN A 960 -17.49 11.74 -15.97
C ASN A 960 -18.65 12.27 -15.10
N SER A 961 -18.77 11.81 -13.85
CA SER A 961 -19.83 12.26 -12.95
C SER A 961 -19.62 13.72 -12.52
N LYS A 962 -18.38 14.21 -12.52
CA LYS A 962 -18.08 15.63 -12.37
C LYS A 962 -18.61 16.45 -13.55
N GLN A 963 -18.43 15.97 -14.78
CA GLN A 963 -18.97 16.64 -15.97
C GLN A 963 -20.49 16.70 -15.93
N LEU A 964 -21.15 15.62 -15.50
CA LEU A 964 -22.60 15.59 -15.28
C LEU A 964 -23.05 16.66 -14.27
N GLN A 965 -22.33 16.82 -13.16
CA GLN A 965 -22.63 17.86 -12.16
C GLN A 965 -22.45 19.28 -12.71
N LEU A 966 -21.40 19.52 -13.49
CA LEU A 966 -21.19 20.81 -14.15
C LEU A 966 -22.30 21.10 -15.18
N MET A 967 -22.77 20.09 -15.92
CA MET A 967 -23.90 20.21 -16.86
C MET A 967 -25.22 20.56 -16.17
N THR A 968 -25.40 20.16 -14.91
CA THR A 968 -26.58 20.56 -14.10
C THR A 968 -26.51 22.01 -13.55
N GLY A 969 -25.47 22.78 -13.90
CA GLY A 969 -25.32 24.18 -13.52
C GLY A 969 -24.53 24.44 -12.24
N VAL A 970 -23.84 23.43 -11.68
CA VAL A 970 -22.92 23.62 -10.54
C VAL A 970 -21.65 24.35 -11.01
N SER A 971 -21.25 25.41 -10.31
CA SER A 971 -20.00 26.11 -10.65
C SER A 971 -18.76 25.30 -10.23
N PRO A 972 -17.65 25.36 -10.99
CA PRO A 972 -16.41 24.67 -10.62
C PRO A 972 -15.85 25.10 -9.25
N LEU A 973 -16.00 26.37 -8.89
CA LEU A 973 -15.58 26.90 -7.59
C LEU A 973 -16.39 26.27 -6.46
N LEU A 974 -17.72 26.16 -6.61
CA LEU A 974 -18.59 25.51 -5.62
C LEU A 974 -18.23 24.04 -5.41
N TYR A 975 -17.95 23.33 -6.50
CA TYR A 975 -17.50 21.94 -6.46
C TYR A 975 -16.20 21.78 -5.65
N TRP A 976 -15.14 22.53 -6.01
CA TRP A 976 -13.84 22.41 -5.35
C TRP A 976 -13.83 22.94 -3.93
N PHE A 977 -14.57 24.00 -3.63
CA PHE A 977 -14.74 24.51 -2.27
C PHE A 977 -15.44 23.50 -1.36
N THR A 978 -16.53 22.88 -1.83
CA THR A 978 -17.22 21.81 -1.09
C THR A 978 -16.29 20.62 -0.88
N ASN A 979 -15.45 20.32 -1.87
CA ASN A 979 -14.45 19.28 -1.74
C ASN A 979 -13.35 19.61 -0.71
N LEU A 980 -12.83 20.84 -0.72
CA LEU A 980 -11.85 21.27 0.27
C LEU A 980 -12.45 21.22 1.69
N LEU A 981 -13.68 21.72 1.86
CA LEU A 981 -14.33 21.84 3.17
C LEU A 981 -14.56 20.49 3.85
N CYS A 982 -15.17 19.50 3.16
CA CYS A 982 -15.40 18.21 3.85
C CYS A 982 -14.12 17.39 4.07
N ASP A 983 -13.08 17.56 3.23
CA ASP A 983 -11.81 16.87 3.46
C ASP A 983 -11.04 17.52 4.61
N PHE A 984 -11.11 18.85 4.73
CA PHE A 984 -10.53 19.60 5.84
C PHE A 984 -11.18 19.23 7.18
N ILE A 985 -12.51 19.04 7.24
CA ILE A 985 -13.18 18.55 8.46
C ILE A 985 -12.63 17.18 8.89
N ILE A 986 -12.43 16.26 7.94
CA ILE A 986 -11.86 14.95 8.24
C ILE A 986 -10.41 15.10 8.72
N PHE A 987 -9.63 15.97 8.09
CA PHE A 987 -8.27 16.25 8.51
C PHE A 987 -8.23 16.84 9.94
N VAL A 988 -9.13 17.74 10.29
CA VAL A 988 -9.24 18.29 11.65
C VAL A 988 -9.51 17.18 12.67
N ILE A 989 -10.38 16.21 12.37
CA ILE A 989 -10.60 15.03 13.22
C ILE A 989 -9.29 14.23 13.39
N THR A 990 -8.52 14.02 12.31
CA THR A 990 -7.21 13.35 12.41
C THR A 990 -6.21 14.14 13.24
N ALA A 991 -6.17 15.47 13.09
CA ALA A 991 -5.27 16.34 13.85
C ALA A 991 -5.62 16.35 15.33
N ILE A 992 -6.91 16.38 15.68
CA ILE A 992 -7.36 16.25 17.08
C ILE A 992 -6.88 14.93 17.67
N LEU A 993 -7.07 13.80 16.96
CA LEU A 993 -6.59 12.50 17.45
C LEU A 993 -5.07 12.44 17.61
N MET A 994 -4.31 12.97 16.65
CA MET A 994 -2.84 13.06 16.76
C MET A 994 -2.43 13.91 17.96
N ILE A 995 -3.07 15.06 18.18
CA ILE A 995 -2.79 15.92 19.33
C ILE A 995 -3.21 15.23 20.65
N SER A 996 -4.32 14.49 20.68
CA SER A 996 -4.71 13.70 21.85
C SER A 996 -3.66 12.65 22.21
N THR A 997 -2.98 12.04 21.23
CA THR A 997 -1.88 11.11 21.53
C THR A 997 -0.71 11.78 22.25
N LEU A 998 -0.46 13.07 22.01
CA LEU A 998 0.55 13.82 22.75
C LEU A 998 0.21 13.91 24.23
N PHE A 999 -1.05 14.24 24.56
CA PHE A 999 -1.50 14.33 25.94
C PHE A 999 -1.55 12.97 26.64
N ILE A 1000 -1.79 11.87 25.92
CA ILE A 1000 -1.85 10.53 26.51
C ILE A 1000 -0.45 9.97 26.80
N PHE A 1001 0.51 10.21 25.90
CA PHE A 1001 1.84 9.60 25.97
C PHE A 1001 2.93 10.55 26.52
N GLN A 1002 2.61 11.81 26.86
CA GLN A 1002 3.58 12.71 27.48
C GLN A 1002 3.94 12.27 28.91
N SER A 1003 5.23 12.25 29.22
CA SER A 1003 5.72 12.12 30.59
C SER A 1003 5.86 13.50 31.24
N HIS A 1004 5.42 13.65 32.49
CA HIS A 1004 5.57 14.87 33.30
C HIS A 1004 5.08 16.16 32.63
N ASP A 1005 4.10 16.13 31.71
CA ASP A 1005 3.53 17.33 31.10
C ASP A 1005 4.53 18.24 30.34
N ILE A 1006 5.69 17.71 29.94
CA ILE A 1006 6.79 18.44 29.26
C ILE A 1006 6.31 19.22 28.03
N PHE A 1007 5.46 18.62 27.20
CA PHE A 1007 4.97 19.30 26.00
C PHE A 1007 3.93 20.38 26.33
N SER A 1008 3.11 20.19 27.36
CA SER A 1008 2.13 21.18 27.80
C SER A 1008 2.74 22.39 28.51
N SER A 1009 3.83 22.21 29.27
CA SER A 1009 4.51 23.30 29.97
C SER A 1009 5.20 24.30 29.03
N SER A 1010 5.57 23.86 27.82
CA SER A 1010 6.26 24.70 26.82
C SER A 1010 5.46 25.91 26.32
N GLY A 1011 4.13 25.91 26.46
CA GLY A 1011 3.27 27.00 25.96
C GLY A 1011 3.06 27.03 24.43
N TYR A 1012 3.67 26.13 23.66
CA TYR A 1012 3.62 26.15 22.18
C TYR A 1012 2.52 25.28 21.54
N ILE A 1013 1.58 24.74 22.33
CA ILE A 1013 0.44 23.96 21.82
C ILE A 1013 -0.39 24.75 20.79
N GLY A 1014 -0.55 26.06 20.99
CA GLY A 1014 -1.25 26.92 20.04
C GLY A 1014 -0.57 26.93 18.66
N THR A 1015 0.76 27.04 18.63
CA THR A 1015 1.56 26.98 17.41
C THR A 1015 1.45 25.61 16.74
N LEU A 1016 1.46 24.52 17.51
CA LEU A 1016 1.27 23.16 17.00
C LEU A 1016 -0.08 23.01 16.28
N ILE A 1017 -1.16 23.53 16.86
CA ILE A 1017 -2.49 23.51 16.24
C ILE A 1017 -2.47 24.28 14.91
N VAL A 1018 -1.86 25.47 14.88
CA VAL A 1018 -1.75 26.29 13.65
C VAL A 1018 -0.97 25.55 12.57
N VAL A 1019 0.16 24.91 12.91
CA VAL A 1019 0.96 24.12 11.96
C VAL A 1019 0.15 22.95 11.40
N PHE A 1020 -0.59 22.21 12.22
CA PHE A 1020 -1.48 21.14 11.74
C PHE A 1020 -2.55 21.69 10.78
N LEU A 1021 -3.24 22.77 11.13
CA LEU A 1021 -4.31 23.33 10.30
C LEU A 1021 -3.78 23.83 8.94
N LEU A 1022 -2.65 24.52 8.92
CA LEU A 1022 -2.01 24.99 7.68
C LEU A 1022 -1.46 23.84 6.84
N PHE A 1023 -0.88 22.82 7.48
CA PHE A 1023 -0.46 21.60 6.79
C PHE A 1023 -1.66 20.88 6.14
N GLY A 1024 -2.79 20.80 6.84
CA GLY A 1024 -4.02 20.22 6.29
C GLY A 1024 -4.50 20.93 5.02
N LEU A 1025 -4.60 22.26 5.06
CA LEU A 1025 -5.06 23.05 3.91
C LEU A 1025 -4.09 22.99 2.71
N SER A 1026 -2.80 23.13 2.96
CA SER A 1026 -1.76 23.06 1.91
C SER A 1026 -1.64 21.65 1.35
N GLY A 1027 -1.60 20.62 2.21
CA GLY A 1027 -1.48 19.22 1.82
C GLY A 1027 -2.67 18.71 1.01
N ILE A 1028 -3.91 19.08 1.38
CA ILE A 1028 -5.12 18.72 0.61
C ILE A 1028 -5.09 19.40 -0.77
N SER A 1029 -4.77 20.70 -0.80
CA SER A 1029 -4.72 21.48 -2.04
C SER A 1029 -3.65 20.95 -3.00
N PHE A 1030 -2.49 20.60 -2.47
CA PHE A 1030 -1.41 19.96 -3.21
C PHE A 1030 -1.83 18.58 -3.76
N ALA A 1031 -2.50 17.76 -2.95
CA ALA A 1031 -2.99 16.44 -3.37
C ALA A 1031 -3.98 16.54 -4.55
N TYR A 1032 -4.84 17.57 -4.60
CA TYR A 1032 -5.79 17.75 -5.71
C TYR A 1032 -5.13 17.95 -7.07
N LEU A 1033 -3.91 18.51 -7.14
CA LEU A 1033 -3.18 18.65 -8.41
C LEU A 1033 -2.87 17.29 -9.05
N PHE A 1034 -2.55 16.29 -8.23
CA PHE A 1034 -2.28 14.92 -8.70
C PHE A 1034 -3.52 14.22 -9.27
N SER A 1035 -4.73 14.69 -8.91
CA SER A 1035 -5.96 14.21 -9.53
C SER A 1035 -6.06 14.58 -11.02
N PHE A 1036 -5.30 15.58 -11.51
CA PHE A 1036 -5.33 15.98 -12.91
C PHE A 1036 -4.34 15.22 -13.79
N PHE A 1037 -3.16 14.86 -13.28
CA PHE A 1037 -2.10 14.28 -14.10
C PHE A 1037 -2.37 12.84 -14.55
N VAL A 1038 -3.19 12.07 -13.82
CA VAL A 1038 -3.31 10.63 -14.10
C VAL A 1038 -4.75 10.13 -14.14
N GLN A 1039 -5.07 9.23 -15.07
CA GLN A 1039 -6.42 8.68 -15.27
C GLN A 1039 -6.79 7.54 -14.30
N SER A 1040 -5.87 7.08 -13.44
CA SER A 1040 -6.11 5.98 -12.50
C SER A 1040 -5.69 6.38 -11.09
N SER A 1041 -6.56 6.11 -10.11
CA SER A 1041 -6.36 6.47 -8.70
C SER A 1041 -5.11 5.84 -8.11
N ALA A 1042 -4.86 4.57 -8.42
CA ALA A 1042 -3.63 3.94 -8.01
C ALA A 1042 -2.38 4.61 -8.60
N LYS A 1043 -2.42 5.14 -9.85
CA LYS A 1043 -1.21 5.77 -10.45
C LYS A 1043 -0.92 7.10 -9.79
N ALA A 1044 -1.98 7.87 -9.53
CA ALA A 1044 -1.86 9.14 -8.84
C ALA A 1044 -1.33 8.94 -7.41
N SER A 1045 -1.81 7.92 -6.69
CA SER A 1045 -1.30 7.58 -5.35
C SER A 1045 0.18 7.16 -5.37
N VAL A 1046 0.60 6.25 -6.27
CA VAL A 1046 2.02 5.86 -6.41
C VAL A 1046 2.88 7.09 -6.70
N LEU A 1047 2.50 7.89 -7.70
CA LEU A 1047 3.27 9.06 -8.10
C LEU A 1047 3.40 10.07 -6.95
N PHE A 1048 2.31 10.31 -6.21
CA PHE A 1048 2.30 11.20 -5.05
C PHE A 1048 3.22 10.70 -3.95
N THR A 1049 3.15 9.41 -3.58
CA THR A 1049 4.02 8.85 -2.55
C THR A 1049 5.49 8.87 -2.96
N LEU A 1050 5.82 8.57 -4.22
CA LEU A 1050 7.20 8.56 -4.71
C LEU A 1050 7.84 9.95 -4.60
N ILE A 1051 7.15 10.98 -5.10
CA ILE A 1051 7.67 12.35 -5.10
C ILE A 1051 7.83 12.87 -3.67
N ASN A 1052 6.84 12.62 -2.80
CA ASN A 1052 6.84 13.15 -1.43
C ASN A 1052 7.72 12.38 -0.46
N LEU A 1053 8.00 11.10 -0.72
CA LEU A 1053 8.98 10.34 0.05
C LEU A 1053 10.39 10.90 -0.19
N PHE A 1054 10.74 11.27 -1.43
CA PHE A 1054 12.05 11.85 -1.75
C PHE A 1054 12.15 13.32 -1.33
N THR A 1055 11.30 14.17 -1.89
CA THR A 1055 11.37 15.63 -1.70
C THR A 1055 10.81 16.10 -0.36
N GLY A 1056 9.95 15.30 0.27
CA GLY A 1056 9.32 15.61 1.56
C GLY A 1056 10.09 15.02 2.74
N THR A 1057 9.96 13.70 2.94
CA THR A 1057 10.43 13.06 4.18
C THR A 1057 11.94 12.81 4.20
N ILE A 1058 12.52 12.21 3.15
CA ILE A 1058 13.97 11.89 3.13
C ILE A 1058 14.80 13.17 3.06
N ALA A 1059 14.43 14.10 2.18
CA ALA A 1059 15.10 15.39 2.09
C ALA A 1059 15.07 16.16 3.42
N SER A 1060 13.94 16.13 4.14
CA SER A 1060 13.83 16.75 5.47
C SER A 1060 14.83 16.18 6.47
N VAL A 1061 14.95 14.84 6.55
CA VAL A 1061 15.90 14.20 7.47
C VAL A 1061 17.34 14.54 7.12
N VAL A 1062 17.71 14.35 5.86
CA VAL A 1062 19.09 14.53 5.41
C VAL A 1062 19.53 15.97 5.57
N ILE A 1063 18.68 16.93 5.18
CA ILE A 1063 19.01 18.35 5.28
C ILE A 1063 19.10 18.80 6.73
N ASN A 1064 18.19 18.36 7.60
CA ASN A 1064 18.23 18.73 9.02
C ASN A 1064 19.35 18.04 9.79
N LEU A 1065 19.76 16.82 9.41
CA LEU A 1065 20.96 16.18 9.97
C LEU A 1065 22.25 16.85 9.50
N LEU A 1066 22.35 17.20 8.21
CA LEU A 1066 23.51 17.91 7.68
C LEU A 1066 23.64 19.33 8.23
N ALA A 1067 22.52 19.97 8.59
CA ALA A 1067 22.51 21.29 9.22
C ALA A 1067 23.13 21.32 10.62
N ILE A 1068 23.43 20.16 11.23
CA ILE A 1068 24.15 20.06 12.49
C ILE A 1068 25.66 20.37 12.29
N ASP A 1069 26.19 20.15 11.09
CA ASP A 1069 27.58 20.44 10.74
C ASP A 1069 27.69 21.85 10.13
N SER A 1070 28.53 22.71 10.71
CA SER A 1070 28.44 24.18 10.57
C SER A 1070 28.91 24.74 9.22
N ASP A 1071 29.50 23.94 8.34
CA ASP A 1071 30.33 24.43 7.23
C ASP A 1071 29.63 24.61 5.85
N ILE A 1072 28.29 24.53 5.74
CA ILE A 1072 27.63 24.44 4.41
C ILE A 1072 26.62 25.56 4.13
N SER A 1073 27.09 26.66 3.53
CA SER A 1073 26.26 27.76 2.99
C SER A 1073 25.24 27.33 1.92
N ASN A 1074 25.49 26.21 1.22
CA ASN A 1074 24.59 25.67 0.19
C ASN A 1074 23.25 25.11 0.74
N ILE A 1075 23.16 24.82 2.05
CA ILE A 1075 21.97 24.19 2.65
C ILE A 1075 20.73 25.10 2.59
N LYS A 1076 20.90 26.43 2.77
CA LYS A 1076 19.79 27.40 2.77
C LYS A 1076 19.00 27.41 1.44
N THR A 1077 19.71 27.24 0.32
CA THR A 1077 19.10 27.16 -1.02
C THR A 1077 18.25 25.90 -1.19
N PHE A 1078 18.73 24.75 -0.69
CA PHE A 1078 17.96 23.49 -0.74
C PHE A 1078 16.71 23.56 0.14
N ILE A 1079 16.81 24.14 1.34
CA ILE A 1079 15.65 24.36 2.21
C ILE A 1079 14.58 25.20 1.50
N PHE A 1080 14.97 26.29 0.83
CA PHE A 1080 14.03 27.15 0.09
C PHE A 1080 13.30 26.38 -1.03
N ILE A 1081 14.03 25.62 -1.85
CA ILE A 1081 13.46 24.87 -2.97
C ILE A 1081 12.51 23.78 -2.48
N PHE A 1082 12.91 22.99 -1.49
CA PHE A 1082 12.08 21.89 -0.98
C PHE A 1082 10.90 22.38 -0.13
N SER A 1083 10.94 23.59 0.42
CA SER A 1083 9.84 24.17 1.21
C SER A 1083 8.54 24.39 0.43
N PHE A 1084 8.57 24.44 -0.90
CA PHE A 1084 7.35 24.41 -1.71
C PHE A 1084 6.63 23.05 -1.66
N ASN A 1085 7.26 21.99 -1.15
CA ASN A 1085 6.56 20.76 -0.85
C ASN A 1085 5.96 20.85 0.57
N PRO A 1086 4.62 20.81 0.74
CA PRO A 1086 4.00 20.92 2.06
C PRO A 1086 4.43 19.83 3.04
N ILE A 1087 4.83 18.65 2.55
CA ILE A 1087 5.31 17.55 3.39
C ILE A 1087 6.72 17.84 3.92
N PHE A 1088 7.58 18.48 3.12
CA PHE A 1088 8.89 18.93 3.59
C PHE A 1088 8.75 20.06 4.62
N ALA A 1089 7.98 21.09 4.28
CA ALA A 1089 7.76 22.24 5.15
C ALA A 1089 7.07 21.82 6.47
N GLY A 1090 6.05 20.97 6.38
CA GLY A 1090 5.38 20.39 7.55
C GLY A 1090 6.32 19.53 8.39
N SER A 1091 7.08 18.62 7.77
CA SER A 1091 8.05 17.76 8.47
C SER A 1091 9.10 18.56 9.23
N SER A 1092 9.68 19.58 8.57
CA SER A 1092 10.69 20.44 9.19
C SER A 1092 10.07 21.30 10.29
N ALA A 1093 8.88 21.87 10.07
CA ALA A 1093 8.16 22.63 11.09
C ALA A 1093 7.87 21.79 12.34
N PHE A 1094 7.37 20.57 12.18
CA PHE A 1094 7.15 19.66 13.31
C PHE A 1094 8.46 19.30 14.01
N MET A 1095 9.52 18.97 13.28
CA MET A 1095 10.80 18.62 13.87
C MET A 1095 11.35 19.74 14.75
N HIS A 1096 11.42 20.97 14.23
CA HIS A 1096 11.89 22.13 14.99
C HIS A 1096 10.95 22.46 16.16
N LEU A 1097 9.63 22.38 15.96
CA LEU A 1097 8.65 22.66 17.02
C LEU A 1097 8.75 21.66 18.17
N PHE A 1098 8.81 20.36 17.89
CA PHE A 1098 8.92 19.34 18.93
C PHE A 1098 10.28 19.41 19.65
N SER A 1099 11.36 19.78 18.95
CA SER A 1099 12.66 20.04 19.59
C SER A 1099 12.58 21.21 20.57
N ALA A 1100 11.96 22.33 20.17
CA ALA A 1100 11.75 23.49 21.05
C ALA A 1100 10.82 23.15 22.21
N MET A 1101 9.70 22.47 21.95
CA MET A 1101 8.77 22.03 22.99
C MET A 1101 9.42 21.10 24.03
N TYR A 1102 10.36 20.26 23.62
CA TYR A 1102 11.09 19.38 24.54
C TYR A 1102 12.13 20.15 25.36
N ILE A 1103 12.95 21.00 24.72
CA ILE A 1103 14.00 21.78 25.38
C ILE A 1103 13.39 22.81 26.34
N ASP A 1104 12.48 23.65 25.85
CA ASP A 1104 11.85 24.69 26.66
C ASP A 1104 10.89 24.10 27.70
N GLY A 1105 10.18 23.03 27.35
CA GLY A 1105 9.25 22.35 28.27
C GLY A 1105 9.94 21.74 29.49
N THR A 1106 11.09 21.10 29.29
CA THR A 1106 11.93 20.58 30.39
C THR A 1106 12.59 21.72 31.18
N CYS A 1107 13.08 22.76 30.50
CA CYS A 1107 13.73 23.91 31.13
C CYS A 1107 12.76 24.74 32.00
N LEU A 1108 11.55 25.02 31.52
CA LEU A 1108 10.51 25.76 32.25
C LEU A 1108 10.02 25.00 33.49
N GLN A 1109 9.94 23.68 33.42
CA GLN A 1109 9.58 22.85 34.57
C GLN A 1109 10.70 22.74 35.61
N CYS A 1110 11.96 22.87 35.19
CA CYS A 1110 13.11 22.91 36.09
C CYS A 1110 13.19 24.21 36.91
N GLY A 1111 12.75 25.35 36.39
CA GLY A 1111 12.63 26.61 37.15
C GLY A 1111 13.93 27.37 37.47
N SER A 1112 15.11 26.84 37.11
CA SER A 1112 16.38 27.60 37.08
C SER A 1112 16.35 28.65 35.96
N ASN A 1113 17.21 29.69 35.97
CA ASN A 1113 17.24 30.84 35.02
C ASN A 1113 17.17 30.40 33.54
N CYS A 1114 15.96 30.11 33.06
CA CYS A 1114 15.68 29.54 31.75
C CYS A 1114 15.46 30.69 30.78
N GLN A 1115 16.36 30.85 29.82
CA GLN A 1115 16.17 31.78 28.71
C GLN A 1115 15.54 31.02 27.54
N THR A 1116 14.22 31.08 27.45
CA THR A 1116 13.50 30.59 26.27
C THR A 1116 13.73 31.56 25.11
N GLN A 1117 13.97 31.02 23.91
CA GLN A 1117 13.99 31.81 22.69
C GLN A 1117 12.64 31.66 21.98
N ASP A 1118 12.14 32.73 21.37
CA ASP A 1118 10.89 32.64 20.61
C ASP A 1118 11.06 31.72 19.39
N PRO A 1119 10.34 30.59 19.28
CA PRO A 1119 10.47 29.67 18.15
C PRO A 1119 9.86 30.25 16.84
N LEU A 1120 9.18 31.39 16.95
CA LEU A 1120 8.63 32.16 15.82
C LEU A 1120 9.64 33.10 15.16
N GLN A 1121 10.92 33.05 15.53
CA GLN A 1121 11.97 33.80 14.84
C GLN A 1121 12.27 33.23 13.43
N PHE A 1122 12.84 34.07 12.57
CA PHE A 1122 13.43 33.60 11.30
C PHE A 1122 14.57 32.62 11.62
N LEU A 1123 14.82 31.65 10.75
CA LEU A 1123 15.86 30.64 10.90
C LEU A 1123 17.25 31.33 10.86
N ASP A 1124 17.70 31.82 12.01
CA ASP A 1124 18.95 32.57 12.14
C ASP A 1124 20.11 31.60 12.39
N VAL A 1125 20.71 31.15 11.29
CA VAL A 1125 21.95 30.35 11.31
C VAL A 1125 23.10 31.34 11.50
N GLY A 1126 23.26 31.86 12.72
CA GLY A 1126 24.40 32.66 13.14
C GLY A 1126 25.40 31.82 13.95
N ASP A 1127 26.69 32.20 13.90
CA ASP A 1127 27.83 31.45 14.45
C ASP A 1127 27.76 31.11 15.96
N ASN A 1128 26.80 31.66 16.70
CA ASN A 1128 26.68 31.51 18.16
C ASN A 1128 25.39 30.83 18.65
N VAL A 1129 24.51 30.36 17.76
CA VAL A 1129 23.24 29.72 18.17
C VAL A 1129 23.40 28.21 18.20
N LYS A 1130 23.52 27.63 19.41
CA LYS A 1130 23.69 26.18 19.61
C LYS A 1130 22.52 25.32 19.09
N HIS A 1131 21.34 25.92 18.81
CA HIS A 1131 20.20 25.23 18.20
C HIS A 1131 19.35 26.18 17.31
N PRO A 1132 19.31 25.99 15.98
CA PRO A 1132 18.51 26.83 15.09
C PRO A 1132 17.01 26.48 15.22
N HIS A 1133 16.24 27.33 15.89
CA HIS A 1133 14.82 27.09 16.22
C HIS A 1133 13.81 27.90 15.38
N GLY A 1134 14.20 28.46 14.23
CA GLY A 1134 13.28 29.31 13.44
C GLY A 1134 12.23 28.53 12.65
N ILE A 1135 10.96 28.60 13.05
CA ILE A 1135 9.84 27.89 12.40
C ILE A 1135 9.08 28.77 11.39
N LEU A 1136 9.20 30.10 11.50
CA LEU A 1136 8.37 31.06 10.78
C LEU A 1136 8.42 30.89 9.26
N ASN A 1137 9.59 30.55 8.70
CA ASN A 1137 9.76 30.27 7.27
C ASN A 1137 8.79 29.20 6.79
N PHE A 1138 8.74 28.06 7.49
CA PHE A 1138 7.91 26.93 7.11
C PHE A 1138 6.41 27.25 7.24
N ILE A 1139 6.01 28.03 8.24
CA ILE A 1139 4.62 28.48 8.41
C ILE A 1139 4.19 29.38 7.24
N ILE A 1140 5.05 30.33 6.84
CA ILE A 1140 4.79 31.20 5.69
C ILE A 1140 4.67 30.37 4.41
N PHE A 1141 5.56 29.41 4.18
CA PHE A 1141 5.47 28.51 3.02
C PHE A 1141 4.15 27.72 3.01
N LEU A 1142 3.74 27.12 4.13
CA LEU A 1142 2.47 26.38 4.20
C LEU A 1142 1.24 27.28 3.90
N ALA A 1143 1.26 28.54 4.34
CA ALA A 1143 0.20 29.49 4.03
C ALA A 1143 0.18 29.90 2.55
N VAL A 1144 1.36 30.19 1.97
CA VAL A 1144 1.51 30.54 0.55
C VAL A 1144 1.12 29.37 -0.35
N ASP A 1145 1.58 28.16 -0.03
CA ASP A 1145 1.29 26.93 -0.76
C ASP A 1145 -0.21 26.64 -0.84
N THR A 1146 -0.95 26.94 0.23
CA THR A 1146 -2.42 26.79 0.26
C THR A 1146 -3.08 27.62 -0.84
N VAL A 1147 -2.73 28.91 -0.93
CA VAL A 1147 -3.29 29.83 -1.92
C VAL A 1147 -2.81 29.45 -3.33
N LEU A 1148 -1.53 29.14 -3.47
CA LEU A 1148 -0.91 28.78 -4.74
C LEU A 1148 -1.52 27.52 -5.35
N TYR A 1149 -1.61 26.43 -4.57
CA TYR A 1149 -2.11 25.14 -5.08
C TYR A 1149 -3.62 25.15 -5.33
N PHE A 1150 -4.42 25.73 -4.44
CA PHE A 1150 -5.86 25.86 -4.67
C PHE A 1150 -6.16 26.78 -5.86
N GLY A 1151 -5.40 27.87 -6.02
CA GLY A 1151 -5.46 28.74 -7.19
C GLY A 1151 -5.15 28.00 -8.49
N LEU A 1152 -4.09 27.18 -8.51
CA LEU A 1152 -3.74 26.36 -9.67
C LEU A 1152 -4.84 25.35 -10.05
N VAL A 1153 -5.47 24.70 -9.07
CA VAL A 1153 -6.61 23.79 -9.30
C VAL A 1153 -7.75 24.53 -10.02
N LEU A 1154 -8.11 25.73 -9.56
CA LEU A 1154 -9.15 26.54 -10.20
C LEU A 1154 -8.73 27.03 -11.60
N MET A 1155 -7.48 27.44 -11.79
CA MET A 1155 -6.97 27.88 -13.11
C MET A 1155 -7.01 26.76 -14.17
N ILE A 1156 -6.68 25.53 -13.77
CA ILE A 1156 -6.78 24.34 -14.63
C ILE A 1156 -8.25 24.10 -15.00
N GLU A 1157 -9.16 24.20 -14.03
CA GLU A 1157 -10.58 23.87 -14.20
C GLU A 1157 -11.33 24.88 -15.07
N TYR A 1158 -11.10 26.19 -14.89
CA TYR A 1158 -11.66 27.22 -15.75
C TYR A 1158 -11.04 27.22 -17.16
N GLY A 1159 -10.06 26.34 -17.42
CA GLY A 1159 -9.38 26.23 -18.70
C GLY A 1159 -8.58 27.49 -19.04
N LEU A 1160 -8.22 28.32 -18.05
CA LEU A 1160 -7.42 29.52 -18.26
C LEU A 1160 -6.07 29.18 -18.88
N VAL A 1161 -5.45 28.07 -18.46
CA VAL A 1161 -4.20 27.55 -19.05
C VAL A 1161 -4.39 27.18 -20.53
N LYS A 1162 -5.50 26.53 -20.88
CA LYS A 1162 -5.83 26.20 -22.28
C LYS A 1162 -6.17 27.42 -23.10
N ARG A 1163 -6.86 28.43 -22.53
CA ARG A 1163 -7.14 29.71 -23.19
C ARG A 1163 -5.88 30.52 -23.42
N LEU A 1164 -4.99 30.63 -22.43
CA LEU A 1164 -3.68 31.26 -22.56
C LEU A 1164 -2.84 30.57 -23.64
N TRP A 1165 -2.76 29.23 -23.60
CA TRP A 1165 -2.03 28.47 -24.60
C TRP A 1165 -2.66 28.55 -26.00
N PHE A 1166 -4.00 28.63 -26.07
CA PHE A 1166 -4.72 28.84 -27.32
C PHE A 1166 -4.48 30.24 -27.87
N ILE A 1167 -4.54 31.30 -27.05
CA ILE A 1167 -4.23 32.69 -27.44
C ILE A 1167 -2.80 32.81 -27.96
N ILE A 1168 -1.84 32.09 -27.36
CA ILE A 1168 -0.45 32.03 -27.82
C ILE A 1168 -0.32 31.27 -29.17
N ARG A 1169 -1.26 30.38 -29.50
CA ARG A 1169 -1.20 29.49 -30.69
C ARG A 1169 -2.25 29.80 -31.77
N SER A 1170 -3.15 30.77 -31.57
CA SER A 1170 -4.40 30.92 -32.34
C SER A 1170 -4.30 31.76 -33.62
N THR A 1171 -3.13 31.92 -34.23
CA THR A 1171 -3.01 32.58 -35.55
C THR A 1171 -3.16 31.64 -36.75
N GLN A 1172 -3.44 30.34 -36.59
CA GLN A 1172 -3.33 29.37 -37.72
C GLN A 1172 -4.44 28.32 -37.88
N ILE A 1173 -5.68 28.52 -37.41
CA ILE A 1173 -6.78 27.56 -37.68
C ILE A 1173 -7.97 28.26 -38.32
N LYS A 1174 -7.94 28.44 -39.65
CA LYS A 1174 -9.16 28.59 -40.48
C LYS A 1174 -9.70 27.20 -40.80
N MET A 1175 -11.01 26.99 -40.70
CA MET A 1175 -11.64 25.81 -41.29
C MET A 1175 -11.62 25.98 -42.81
N GLU A 1176 -11.08 25.00 -43.54
CA GLU A 1176 -11.18 24.97 -45.00
C GLU A 1176 -12.60 24.55 -45.38
N ASP A 1177 -13.22 25.32 -46.28
CA ASP A 1177 -14.49 24.95 -46.90
C ASP A 1177 -14.28 23.73 -47.81
N LYS A 1178 -14.70 22.56 -47.33
CA LYS A 1178 -14.89 21.39 -48.20
C LYS A 1178 -16.24 21.54 -48.89
N ASN A 1179 -16.23 21.60 -50.22
CA ASN A 1179 -17.43 21.46 -51.05
C ASN A 1179 -17.96 20.02 -50.92
N MET A 1180 -18.82 19.77 -49.93
CA MET A 1180 -19.68 18.58 -49.88
C MET A 1180 -21.00 18.94 -50.55
N GLU A 1181 -21.54 18.02 -51.36
CA GLU A 1181 -22.94 18.10 -51.79
C GLU A 1181 -23.82 17.95 -50.54
N VAL A 1182 -24.61 18.98 -50.25
CA VAL A 1182 -25.53 19.03 -49.12
C VAL A 1182 -26.95 18.97 -49.69
N ASP A 1183 -27.79 18.11 -49.12
CA ASP A 1183 -29.18 17.99 -49.56
C ASP A 1183 -29.94 19.32 -49.40
N ALA A 1184 -30.90 19.57 -50.29
CA ALA A 1184 -31.61 20.84 -50.39
C ALA A 1184 -32.42 21.17 -49.12
N ASP A 1185 -32.94 20.16 -48.43
CA ASP A 1185 -33.64 20.27 -47.15
C ASP A 1185 -32.71 20.75 -46.01
N VAL A 1186 -31.47 20.26 -45.95
CA VAL A 1186 -30.47 20.68 -44.97
C VAL A 1186 -30.02 22.12 -45.20
N LEU A 1187 -29.90 22.54 -46.46
CA LEU A 1187 -29.61 23.94 -46.81
C LEU A 1187 -30.75 24.87 -46.42
N LEU A 1188 -32.01 24.48 -46.68
CA LEU A 1188 -33.19 25.24 -46.28
C LEU A 1188 -33.30 25.37 -44.76
N GLU A 1189 -33.06 24.29 -44.02
CA GLU A 1189 -33.04 24.32 -42.55
C GLU A 1189 -31.90 25.23 -42.02
N LYS A 1190 -30.71 25.17 -42.63
CA LYS A 1190 -29.59 26.06 -42.28
C LYS A 1190 -29.93 27.53 -42.52
N GLU A 1191 -30.53 27.86 -43.66
CA GLU A 1191 -31.00 29.22 -43.96
C GLU A 1191 -32.09 29.66 -42.98
N HIS A 1192 -33.03 28.77 -42.61
CA HIS A 1192 -34.08 29.03 -41.64
C HIS A 1192 -33.51 29.30 -40.23
N VAL A 1193 -32.49 28.56 -39.80
CA VAL A 1193 -31.76 28.79 -38.54
C VAL A 1193 -31.00 30.13 -38.55
N ILE A 1194 -30.38 30.49 -39.67
CA ILE A 1194 -29.64 31.76 -39.81
C ILE A 1194 -30.61 32.95 -39.82
N ALA A 1195 -31.75 32.83 -40.50
CA ALA A 1195 -32.80 33.84 -40.53
C ALA A 1195 -33.42 34.06 -39.14
N SER A 1196 -33.73 32.97 -38.42
CA SER A 1196 -34.27 33.03 -37.05
C SER A 1196 -33.27 33.54 -36.00
N SER A 1197 -31.96 33.45 -36.25
CA SER A 1197 -30.93 34.05 -35.38
C SER A 1197 -30.83 35.59 -35.47
N ARG A 1198 -31.35 36.20 -36.54
CA ARG A 1198 -31.28 37.67 -36.78
C ARG A 1198 -32.56 38.43 -36.40
N GLY A 1199 -33.67 37.74 -36.17
CA GLY A 1199 -34.96 38.29 -35.72
C GLY A 1199 -35.42 37.67 -34.40
N HIS A 1200 -36.33 38.33 -33.67
CA HIS A 1200 -36.83 37.86 -32.36
C HIS A 1200 -37.24 36.38 -32.39
N SER A 1201 -36.67 35.61 -31.46
CA SER A 1201 -36.92 34.17 -31.19
C SER A 1201 -38.37 33.78 -31.46
N GLY A 1202 -38.58 32.90 -32.44
CA GLY A 1202 -39.87 32.26 -32.68
C GLY A 1202 -40.39 31.62 -31.39
N LYS A 1203 -41.66 31.90 -31.05
CA LYS A 1203 -42.34 31.28 -29.90
C LYS A 1203 -42.53 29.79 -30.21
N GLY A 1204 -41.66 28.93 -29.68
CA GLY A 1204 -41.82 27.48 -29.77
C GLY A 1204 -40.53 26.66 -29.79
N THR A 1205 -39.38 27.29 -29.96
CA THR A 1205 -38.10 26.58 -30.22
C THR A 1205 -37.28 26.48 -28.94
N VAL A 1206 -36.91 25.26 -28.55
CA VAL A 1206 -36.24 24.97 -27.28
C VAL A 1206 -34.72 24.93 -27.44
N LEU A 1207 -34.24 24.42 -28.57
CA LEU A 1207 -32.82 24.31 -28.89
C LEU A 1207 -32.59 24.84 -30.32
N GLN A 1208 -31.61 25.72 -30.47
CA GLN A 1208 -31.16 26.24 -31.76
C GLN A 1208 -29.65 26.08 -31.84
N VAL A 1209 -29.18 25.38 -32.88
CA VAL A 1209 -27.77 25.15 -33.14
C VAL A 1209 -27.43 25.82 -34.46
N ASN A 1210 -26.48 26.75 -34.46
CA ASN A 1210 -26.10 27.51 -35.65
C ASN A 1210 -24.60 27.30 -35.96
N ASP A 1211 -24.33 26.72 -37.12
CA ASP A 1211 -23.00 26.51 -37.70
C ASP A 1211 -22.00 25.86 -36.72
N LEU A 1212 -22.46 24.86 -35.98
CA LEU A 1212 -21.65 24.19 -34.96
C LEU A 1212 -20.53 23.40 -35.62
N GLY A 1213 -19.29 23.71 -35.25
CA GLY A 1213 -18.10 23.03 -35.75
C GLY A 1213 -17.12 22.66 -34.64
N LYS A 1214 -16.54 21.46 -34.72
CA LYS A 1214 -15.50 21.00 -33.79
C LYS A 1214 -14.34 20.35 -34.53
N LYS A 1215 -13.15 20.90 -34.35
CA LYS A 1215 -11.89 20.37 -34.88
C LYS A 1215 -10.95 20.03 -33.71
N TYR A 1216 -10.54 18.76 -33.60
CA TYR A 1216 -9.67 18.32 -32.49
C TYR A 1216 -8.19 18.54 -32.80
N ASN A 1217 -7.78 18.38 -34.07
CA ASN A 1217 -6.41 18.55 -34.55
C ASN A 1217 -6.41 19.11 -35.98
N ARG A 1218 -5.25 19.53 -36.52
CA ARG A 1218 -5.14 20.02 -37.92
C ARG A 1218 -5.76 19.07 -38.96
N LYS A 1219 -5.73 17.75 -38.71
CA LYS A 1219 -6.24 16.70 -39.62
C LYS A 1219 -7.63 16.14 -39.30
N ALA A 1220 -8.16 16.36 -38.08
CA ALA A 1220 -9.38 15.67 -37.62
C ALA A 1220 -10.49 16.68 -37.27
N THR A 1221 -11.40 16.87 -38.22
CA THR A 1221 -12.65 17.62 -38.04
C THR A 1221 -13.73 16.62 -37.63
N ALA A 1222 -14.33 16.81 -36.46
CA ALA A 1222 -15.33 15.90 -35.90
C ALA A 1222 -16.76 16.35 -36.20
N VAL A 1223 -17.02 17.66 -36.20
CA VAL A 1223 -18.32 18.25 -36.56
C VAL A 1223 -18.04 19.45 -37.45
N TYR A 1224 -18.84 19.63 -38.50
CA TYR A 1224 -18.60 20.65 -39.53
C TYR A 1224 -19.90 21.41 -39.84
N GLY A 1225 -20.00 22.65 -39.37
CA GLY A 1225 -21.03 23.62 -39.77
C GLY A 1225 -22.49 23.16 -39.65
N VAL A 1226 -22.79 22.38 -38.59
CA VAL A 1226 -24.12 21.78 -38.38
C VAL A 1226 -25.10 22.83 -37.84
N SER A 1227 -26.23 22.98 -38.51
CA SER A 1227 -27.32 23.89 -38.10
C SER A 1227 -28.66 23.16 -38.07
N PHE A 1228 -29.40 23.27 -36.96
CA PHE A 1228 -30.77 22.74 -36.83
C PHE A 1228 -31.52 23.42 -35.68
N GLN A 1229 -32.85 23.35 -35.72
CA GLN A 1229 -33.73 23.81 -34.65
C GLN A 1229 -34.62 22.67 -34.13
N VAL A 1230 -34.88 22.65 -32.82
CA VAL A 1230 -35.78 21.65 -32.19
C VAL A 1230 -36.96 22.37 -31.51
N GLY A 1231 -38.17 21.99 -31.91
CA GLY A 1231 -39.42 22.49 -31.36
C GLY A 1231 -39.78 21.92 -29.99
N LYS A 1232 -40.66 22.61 -29.26
CA LYS A 1232 -41.18 22.15 -27.96
C LYS A 1232 -42.08 20.92 -28.14
N GLY A 1233 -41.68 19.77 -27.57
CA GLY A 1233 -42.42 18.51 -27.64
C GLY A 1233 -42.02 17.60 -28.81
N GLU A 1234 -41.04 18.02 -29.61
CA GLU A 1234 -40.49 17.25 -30.73
C GLU A 1234 -39.49 16.20 -30.22
N CYS A 1235 -39.60 14.96 -30.73
CA CYS A 1235 -38.62 13.91 -30.47
C CYS A 1235 -37.54 13.97 -31.55
N PHE A 1236 -36.42 14.62 -31.25
CA PHE A 1236 -35.31 14.80 -32.18
C PHE A 1236 -34.18 13.81 -31.88
N GLY A 1237 -33.65 13.15 -32.91
CA GLY A 1237 -32.58 12.15 -32.78
C GLY A 1237 -31.55 12.27 -33.91
N LEU A 1238 -30.26 12.20 -33.55
CA LEU A 1238 -29.16 12.19 -34.51
C LEU A 1238 -28.85 10.76 -34.98
N LEU A 1239 -29.18 10.43 -36.23
CA LEU A 1239 -28.76 9.19 -36.88
C LEU A 1239 -27.55 9.42 -37.78
N GLY A 1240 -26.75 8.37 -37.98
CA GLY A 1240 -25.59 8.39 -38.87
C GLY A 1240 -24.65 7.22 -38.60
N VAL A 1241 -23.68 7.00 -39.46
CA VAL A 1241 -22.66 5.96 -39.29
C VAL A 1241 -21.69 6.26 -38.13
N ASN A 1242 -20.94 5.25 -37.68
CA ASN A 1242 -19.90 5.43 -36.67
C ASN A 1242 -18.80 6.37 -37.21
N GLY A 1243 -18.49 7.45 -36.48
CA GLY A 1243 -17.54 8.48 -36.92
C GLY A 1243 -18.17 9.76 -37.50
N ALA A 1244 -19.49 9.81 -37.70
CA ALA A 1244 -20.21 10.98 -38.23
C ALA A 1244 -20.34 12.18 -37.26
N GLY A 1245 -19.56 12.23 -36.17
CA GLY A 1245 -19.58 13.36 -35.23
C GLY A 1245 -20.72 13.39 -34.21
N LYS A 1246 -21.70 12.46 -34.26
CA LYS A 1246 -22.93 12.47 -33.43
C LYS A 1246 -22.76 12.76 -31.94
N THR A 1247 -21.73 12.19 -31.29
CA THR A 1247 -21.46 12.38 -29.85
C THR A 1247 -20.65 13.64 -29.54
N THR A 1248 -20.05 14.25 -30.58
CA THR A 1248 -19.30 15.49 -30.48
C THR A 1248 -20.20 16.70 -30.72
N THR A 1249 -21.21 16.54 -31.57
CA THR A 1249 -22.35 17.46 -31.75
C THR A 1249 -23.16 17.52 -30.48
#